data_AF-A0A3D5B0J9-F1
#
_entry.id   AF-A0A3D5B0J9-F1
#
_cell.length_a   1.000
_cell.length_b   1.000
_cell.length_c   1.000
_cell.angle_alpha   90.00
_cell.angle_beta   90.00
_cell.angle_gamma   90.00
#
_symmetry.space_group_name_H-M   'P 1'
#
loop_
_entity.id
_entity.type
_entity.pdbx_description
1 polymer ?
#
loop_
_entity_poly.entity_id
_entity_poly.type
_entity_poly.pdbx_seq_one_letter_code
_entity_poly.pdbx_strand_id
1 'polypeptide(L)'
;MKTRTPNLLRRLLLATAIAGLFPVVASAATLTVNTPNDVISATDNLCSLREAVIAANTNTASGNTTNFPNECIAGEAAPTVDVINLPAGTYNLIIAPENSTPNPIDATHWQVGEYLATWVTSEYVITVPTPNAEVGDLDITESVKLVGAGSATTIIDAGWVPVPWDVLTPGFDPKVDPVTTTPGFGDRVFHVVSEPLAPGASVAIDVQMSGLTIKGGQLSTVAGLTAPNATEYYLRRSGGGIGTSIAAGTYDPLAASGGGSGGKGAPPADPGGEEGGATYSLMLTDMVVTSNYAGDGGGLYNAAVSTLATTTISNNRGNANGGGIYNDAPLTALDSTISGNSAEGGGGMFDTGSHTSYVSGVTISGNGAVGGGGVSSRAGVTINAVNSTISGNFGFDVGGGIYTNGRVNLIHVTVANNVSNSDAPNGGAGINTFPSLNVNVTLRGVLLANNPKGTVPATRISVNCGKTSGSNLNITSVGIGLGYNLSTDSSCLLAGIGDMQGTFLSNIDAKLAALADNGGPTLTHALEATSPAINAAAAITGLTTDQRGVARDASPDIGAYEYTTAPAPVVPKSSSKCFIATAAYGTPMQDEVRYLRAFRDQYLLTNDLGRKVVELYYTVSPPVADYIREHDTLRSVVRTGLRPLVEMSRQLTSAEAVDATK
;
A
#
# COMPACT_ATOMS: atom_id res chain seq x y z
N MET A 1 52.24 -63.77 -2.16
CA MET A 1 51.77 -63.36 -3.50
C MET A 1 50.43 -64.03 -3.76
N LYS A 2 49.32 -63.26 -3.69
CA LYS A 2 47.96 -63.72 -4.01
C LYS A 2 47.48 -62.97 -5.24
N THR A 3 47.00 -63.71 -6.22
CA THR A 3 46.44 -63.27 -7.50
C THR A 3 45.02 -62.69 -7.30
N ARG A 4 44.73 -61.58 -7.99
CA ARG A 4 43.43 -60.90 -8.02
C ARG A 4 42.65 -61.31 -9.27
N THR A 5 41.40 -61.73 -9.09
CA THR A 5 40.36 -61.77 -10.13
C THR A 5 39.37 -60.60 -9.94
N PRO A 6 38.68 -60.13 -11.00
CA PRO A 6 38.12 -58.78 -11.07
C PRO A 6 36.65 -58.71 -10.63
N ASN A 7 36.37 -57.75 -9.74
CA ASN A 7 35.05 -57.44 -9.19
C ASN A 7 34.35 -56.32 -9.99
N LEU A 8 34.38 -56.36 -11.32
CA LEU A 8 33.74 -55.31 -12.16
C LEU A 8 32.23 -55.54 -12.38
N LEU A 9 31.75 -56.79 -12.35
CA LEU A 9 30.32 -57.08 -12.61
C LEU A 9 29.39 -56.77 -11.43
N ARG A 10 29.90 -56.69 -10.20
CA ARG A 10 29.11 -56.35 -9.00
C ARG A 10 28.95 -54.85 -8.77
N ARG A 11 29.74 -54.03 -9.48
CA ARG A 11 29.63 -52.55 -9.44
C ARG A 11 28.72 -51.98 -10.54
N LEU A 12 28.44 -52.76 -11.60
CA LEU A 12 27.54 -52.32 -12.66
C LEU A 12 26.05 -52.56 -12.34
N LEU A 13 25.73 -53.55 -11.49
CA LEU A 13 24.36 -53.84 -11.05
C LEU A 13 23.85 -52.97 -9.88
N LEU A 14 24.71 -52.13 -9.30
CA LEU A 14 24.32 -51.14 -8.28
C LEU A 14 24.22 -49.71 -8.85
N ALA A 15 24.58 -49.51 -10.12
CA ALA A 15 24.53 -48.21 -10.81
C ALA A 15 23.22 -47.98 -11.59
N THR A 16 22.33 -48.97 -11.68
CA THR A 16 20.99 -48.87 -12.30
C THR A 16 19.85 -48.93 -11.28
N ALA A 17 20.13 -48.78 -9.98
CA ALA A 17 19.12 -48.72 -8.91
C ALA A 17 19.20 -47.44 -8.06
N ILE A 18 19.90 -46.40 -8.55
CA ILE A 18 19.93 -45.05 -7.96
C ILE A 18 19.68 -44.03 -9.09
N ALA A 19 18.66 -44.30 -9.90
CA ALA A 19 18.13 -43.37 -10.92
C ALA A 19 16.63 -43.09 -10.70
N GLY A 20 16.11 -43.39 -9.51
CA GLY A 20 14.78 -43.02 -9.06
C GLY A 20 14.88 -42.60 -7.61
N LEU A 21 14.33 -41.43 -7.27
CA LEU A 21 14.46 -40.68 -6.01
C LEU A 21 15.61 -39.67 -5.98
N PHE A 22 15.74 -38.85 -7.02
CA PHE A 22 15.88 -37.42 -6.71
C PHE A 22 14.47 -36.96 -6.30
N PRO A 23 14.26 -36.35 -5.12
CA PRO A 23 13.00 -35.68 -4.87
C PRO A 23 12.83 -34.68 -6.02
N VAL A 24 11.76 -34.85 -6.81
CA VAL A 24 11.30 -33.79 -7.69
C VAL A 24 11.04 -32.63 -6.76
N VAL A 25 11.88 -31.60 -6.81
CA VAL A 25 11.61 -30.37 -6.09
C VAL A 25 10.33 -29.85 -6.74
N ALA A 26 9.24 -29.83 -5.98
CA ALA A 26 7.99 -29.25 -6.44
C ALA A 26 8.32 -27.82 -6.92
N SER A 27 8.04 -27.54 -8.19
CA SER A 27 8.17 -26.22 -8.76
C SER A 27 6.80 -25.56 -8.70
N ALA A 28 6.73 -24.31 -8.27
CA ALA A 28 5.50 -23.52 -8.29
C ALA A 28 4.71 -23.70 -9.60
N ALA A 29 3.39 -23.87 -9.49
CA ALA A 29 2.54 -23.91 -10.66
C ALA A 29 2.51 -22.54 -11.33
N THR A 30 2.41 -22.53 -12.66
CA THR A 30 2.13 -21.32 -13.44
C THR A 30 0.79 -21.47 -14.12
N LEU A 31 -0.25 -20.88 -13.53
CA LEU A 31 -1.60 -20.87 -14.04
C LEU A 31 -1.73 -19.69 -15.03
N THR A 32 -1.99 -19.98 -16.29
CA THR A 32 -2.11 -18.93 -17.33
C THR A 32 -3.57 -18.69 -17.64
N VAL A 33 -4.08 -17.54 -17.24
CA VAL A 33 -5.44 -17.11 -17.58
C VAL A 33 -5.50 -16.87 -19.09
N ASN A 34 -6.45 -17.51 -19.76
CA ASN A 34 -6.57 -17.45 -21.22
C ASN A 34 -7.93 -16.92 -21.70
N THR A 35 -8.82 -16.56 -20.77
CA THR A 35 -10.09 -15.91 -21.07
C THR A 35 -10.35 -14.73 -20.11
N PRO A 36 -10.89 -13.60 -20.59
CA PRO A 36 -11.34 -12.50 -19.73
C PRO A 36 -12.72 -12.77 -19.10
N ASN A 37 -13.42 -13.83 -19.53
CA ASN A 37 -14.74 -14.16 -19.03
C ASN A 37 -14.62 -14.72 -17.61
N ASP A 38 -15.45 -14.23 -16.69
CA ASP A 38 -15.59 -14.77 -15.33
C ASP A 38 -16.62 -15.89 -15.35
N VAL A 39 -16.14 -17.11 -15.61
CA VAL A 39 -16.92 -18.35 -15.74
C VAL A 39 -16.19 -19.45 -14.97
N ILE A 40 -16.95 -20.29 -14.28
CA ILE A 40 -16.46 -21.54 -13.67
C ILE A 40 -17.06 -22.70 -14.46
N SER A 41 -16.22 -23.43 -15.20
CA SER A 41 -16.63 -24.54 -16.05
C SER A 41 -15.50 -25.52 -16.26
N ALA A 42 -15.63 -26.73 -15.71
CA ALA A 42 -14.65 -27.82 -15.87
C ALA A 42 -14.50 -28.40 -17.31
N THR A 43 -15.15 -27.79 -18.31
CA THR A 43 -15.32 -28.36 -19.65
C THR A 43 -15.30 -27.36 -20.80
N ASP A 44 -15.05 -26.07 -20.54
CA ASP A 44 -15.08 -25.07 -21.62
C ASP A 44 -13.72 -24.91 -22.32
N ASN A 45 -12.70 -25.61 -21.82
CA ASN A 45 -11.33 -25.55 -22.33
C ASN A 45 -10.77 -24.12 -22.28
N LEU A 46 -11.13 -23.39 -21.23
CA LEU A 46 -10.61 -22.08 -20.89
C LEU A 46 -10.19 -22.07 -19.42
N CYS A 47 -9.36 -21.11 -19.06
CA CYS A 47 -8.91 -20.86 -17.71
C CYS A 47 -9.20 -19.39 -17.42
N SER A 48 -10.28 -19.13 -16.69
CA SER A 48 -10.64 -17.79 -16.21
C SER A 48 -9.77 -17.38 -15.03
N LEU A 49 -9.82 -16.09 -14.67
CA LEU A 49 -9.14 -15.60 -13.46
C LEU A 49 -9.68 -16.29 -12.20
N ARG A 50 -11.00 -16.46 -12.10
CA ARG A 50 -11.63 -17.08 -10.94
C ARG A 50 -11.23 -18.55 -10.80
N GLU A 51 -11.25 -19.29 -11.91
CA GLU A 51 -10.76 -20.68 -11.94
C GLU A 51 -9.29 -20.78 -11.58
N ALA A 52 -8.44 -19.84 -12.01
CA ALA A 52 -7.04 -19.83 -11.64
C ALA A 52 -6.84 -19.57 -10.14
N VAL A 53 -7.62 -18.67 -9.53
CA VAL A 53 -7.60 -18.45 -8.07
C VAL A 53 -8.07 -19.68 -7.32
N ILE A 54 -9.19 -20.30 -7.72
CA ILE A 54 -9.70 -21.54 -7.13
C ILE A 54 -8.66 -22.67 -7.25
N ALA A 55 -8.03 -22.81 -8.41
CA ALA A 55 -7.05 -23.86 -8.65
C ALA A 55 -5.77 -23.68 -7.83
N ALA A 56 -5.34 -22.44 -7.60
CA ALA A 56 -4.25 -22.11 -6.69
C ALA A 56 -4.61 -22.38 -5.21
N ASN A 57 -5.81 -21.95 -4.77
CA ASN A 57 -6.28 -22.18 -3.41
C ASN A 57 -6.45 -23.68 -3.08
N THR A 58 -7.00 -24.46 -4.02
CA THR A 58 -7.36 -25.87 -3.80
C THR A 58 -6.30 -26.88 -4.24
N ASN A 59 -5.23 -26.41 -4.90
CA ASN A 59 -4.22 -27.27 -5.54
C ASN A 59 -4.85 -28.33 -6.46
N THR A 60 -5.95 -27.96 -7.13
CA THR A 60 -6.74 -28.84 -8.01
C THR A 60 -7.01 -28.13 -9.33
N ALA A 61 -6.95 -28.85 -10.45
CA ALA A 61 -7.25 -28.26 -11.76
C ALA A 61 -8.73 -27.85 -11.87
N SER A 62 -9.04 -26.82 -12.65
CA SER A 62 -10.44 -26.36 -12.86
C SER A 62 -11.31 -27.42 -13.54
N GLY A 63 -10.70 -28.31 -14.31
CA GLY A 63 -11.38 -29.39 -15.01
C GLY A 63 -10.48 -30.54 -15.41
N ASN A 64 -10.99 -31.39 -16.31
CA ASN A 64 -10.21 -32.51 -16.84
C ASN A 64 -9.24 -32.02 -17.92
N THR A 65 -8.03 -31.68 -17.50
CA THR A 65 -6.93 -31.17 -18.36
C THR A 65 -6.46 -32.17 -19.43
N THR A 66 -6.88 -33.45 -19.37
CA THR A 66 -6.61 -34.42 -20.44
C THR A 66 -7.54 -34.23 -21.63
N ASN A 67 -8.81 -33.92 -21.37
CA ASN A 67 -9.82 -33.69 -22.42
C ASN A 67 -9.89 -32.22 -22.84
N PHE A 68 -9.56 -31.32 -21.91
CA PHE A 68 -9.63 -29.87 -22.08
C PHE A 68 -8.26 -29.27 -21.69
N PRO A 69 -7.25 -29.35 -22.57
CA PRO A 69 -5.86 -29.02 -22.24
C PRO A 69 -5.59 -27.54 -21.91
N ASN A 70 -6.55 -26.64 -22.15
CA ASN A 70 -6.44 -25.21 -21.86
C ASN A 70 -7.17 -24.79 -20.57
N GLU A 71 -7.75 -25.74 -19.83
CA GLU A 71 -8.24 -25.53 -18.47
C GLU A 71 -7.09 -25.13 -17.52
N CYS A 72 -7.42 -24.49 -16.40
CA CYS A 72 -6.42 -24.19 -15.38
C CYS A 72 -5.81 -25.50 -14.85
N ILE A 73 -4.49 -25.57 -14.85
CA ILE A 73 -3.77 -26.65 -14.17
C ILE A 73 -3.97 -26.54 -12.65
N ALA A 74 -3.70 -27.63 -11.93
CA ALA A 74 -3.66 -27.59 -10.47
C ALA A 74 -2.55 -26.66 -9.98
N GLY A 75 -2.82 -25.94 -8.89
CA GLY A 75 -1.80 -25.32 -8.06
C GLY A 75 -0.89 -26.34 -7.36
N GLU A 76 0.13 -25.84 -6.69
CA GLU A 76 1.09 -26.65 -5.92
C GLU A 76 1.10 -26.24 -4.45
N ALA A 77 0.87 -27.22 -3.57
CA ALA A 77 0.72 -26.97 -2.14
C ALA A 77 1.97 -26.29 -1.52
N ALA A 78 1.73 -25.44 -0.52
CA ALA A 78 2.78 -24.75 0.23
C ALA A 78 3.94 -25.70 0.65
N PRO A 79 5.21 -25.24 0.60
CA PRO A 79 5.66 -23.85 0.59
C PRO A 79 5.97 -23.26 -0.80
N THR A 80 5.58 -23.92 -1.89
CA THR A 80 5.67 -23.31 -3.22
C THR A 80 4.66 -22.16 -3.33
N VAL A 81 5.01 -21.13 -4.11
CA VAL A 81 4.14 -19.96 -4.32
C VAL A 81 3.76 -19.96 -5.79
N ASP A 82 2.49 -20.27 -6.06
CA ASP A 82 1.96 -20.34 -7.41
C ASP A 82 1.96 -18.98 -8.09
N VAL A 83 2.02 -18.99 -9.42
CA VAL A 83 2.00 -17.80 -10.26
C VAL A 83 0.76 -17.84 -11.13
N ILE A 84 -0.12 -16.87 -10.98
CA ILE A 84 -1.24 -16.61 -11.88
C ILE A 84 -0.81 -15.52 -12.86
N ASN A 85 -0.64 -15.88 -14.13
CA ASN A 85 -0.30 -14.94 -15.20
C ASN A 85 -1.57 -14.46 -15.91
N LEU A 86 -1.73 -13.14 -15.96
CA LEU A 86 -2.83 -12.46 -16.64
C LEU A 86 -2.29 -11.70 -17.86
N PRO A 87 -2.61 -12.16 -19.09
CA PRO A 87 -2.39 -11.38 -20.30
C PRO A 87 -3.10 -10.02 -20.26
N ALA A 88 -2.71 -9.12 -21.16
CA ALA A 88 -3.41 -7.84 -21.33
C ALA A 88 -4.90 -8.08 -21.65
N GLY A 89 -5.78 -7.39 -20.93
CA GLY A 89 -7.22 -7.59 -21.03
C GLY A 89 -8.00 -6.92 -19.90
N THR A 90 -9.32 -6.97 -20.02
CA THR A 90 -10.24 -6.53 -18.96
C THR A 90 -11.04 -7.75 -18.48
N TYR A 91 -10.80 -8.15 -17.24
CA TYR A 91 -11.41 -9.27 -16.54
C TYR A 91 -12.58 -8.72 -15.71
N ASN A 92 -13.81 -8.95 -16.17
CA ASN A 92 -14.99 -8.46 -15.48
C ASN A 92 -15.48 -9.54 -14.53
N LEU A 93 -15.51 -9.26 -13.22
CA LEU A 93 -16.09 -10.16 -12.24
C LEU A 93 -17.61 -9.98 -12.27
N ILE A 94 -18.34 -11.01 -12.72
CA ILE A 94 -19.79 -10.96 -12.94
C ILE A 94 -20.55 -12.01 -12.12
N ILE A 95 -19.85 -12.99 -11.54
CA ILE A 95 -20.47 -14.00 -10.69
C ILE A 95 -20.85 -13.34 -9.36
N ALA A 96 -22.16 -13.27 -9.10
CA ALA A 96 -22.69 -12.65 -7.90
C ALA A 96 -22.31 -13.45 -6.64
N PRO A 97 -22.20 -12.80 -5.46
CA PRO A 97 -22.06 -13.49 -4.19
C PRO A 97 -23.24 -14.44 -3.94
N GLU A 98 -23.03 -15.53 -3.20
CA GLU A 98 -24.11 -16.44 -2.81
C GLU A 98 -25.21 -15.67 -2.06
N ASN A 99 -26.44 -15.71 -2.58
CA ASN A 99 -27.66 -15.10 -2.07
C ASN A 99 -27.83 -13.60 -2.32
N SER A 100 -28.46 -13.26 -3.44
CA SER A 100 -29.01 -11.93 -3.81
C SER A 100 -30.16 -11.44 -2.90
N THR A 101 -30.10 -11.72 -1.61
CA THR A 101 -30.88 -11.12 -0.53
C THR A 101 -29.90 -10.47 0.45
N PRO A 102 -30.26 -9.37 1.14
CA PRO A 102 -29.33 -8.42 1.74
C PRO A 102 -28.49 -9.05 2.87
N ASN A 103 -27.40 -9.73 2.54
CA ASN A 103 -26.37 -10.08 3.50
C ASN A 103 -25.01 -10.09 2.76
N PRO A 104 -24.28 -8.97 2.76
CA PRO A 104 -22.97 -8.90 2.17
C PRO A 104 -21.96 -9.61 3.07
N ILE A 105 -20.97 -10.25 2.44
CA ILE A 105 -19.95 -11.17 2.98
C ILE A 105 -20.45 -12.62 3.01
N ASP A 106 -19.90 -13.43 2.10
CA ASP A 106 -19.73 -14.89 2.20
C ASP A 106 -20.38 -15.56 3.44
N ALA A 107 -21.68 -15.83 3.33
CA ALA A 107 -22.51 -16.34 4.40
C ALA A 107 -23.04 -17.74 4.06
N THR A 108 -22.17 -18.69 3.74
CA THR A 108 -22.50 -20.09 3.93
C THR A 108 -22.09 -20.53 5.34
N HIS A 109 -22.98 -20.28 6.31
CA HIS A 109 -23.25 -21.07 7.53
C HIS A 109 -23.83 -20.19 8.65
N TRP A 110 -25.04 -19.66 8.44
CA TRP A 110 -25.96 -19.44 9.57
C TRP A 110 -26.82 -20.69 9.78
N GLN A 111 -26.18 -21.84 9.97
CA GLN A 111 -26.87 -23.00 10.53
C GLN A 111 -26.46 -23.16 11.98
N VAL A 112 -27.47 -23.15 12.85
CA VAL A 112 -27.37 -23.60 14.23
C VAL A 112 -26.92 -25.06 14.20
N GLY A 113 -25.60 -25.28 14.25
CA GLY A 113 -25.04 -26.61 14.44
C GLY A 113 -25.30 -27.05 15.87
N GLU A 114 -26.16 -28.04 16.05
CA GLU A 114 -26.45 -28.70 17.32
C GLU A 114 -25.19 -29.39 17.87
N TYR A 115 -24.30 -28.64 18.53
CA TYR A 115 -23.30 -29.23 19.41
C TYR A 115 -23.23 -28.42 20.71
N LEU A 116 -24.17 -28.76 21.60
CA LEU A 116 -23.96 -29.08 23.02
C LEU A 116 -25.29 -28.98 23.75
N ALA A 117 -25.93 -30.14 23.91
CA ALA A 117 -27.04 -30.28 24.83
C ALA A 117 -26.56 -29.96 26.26
N THR A 118 -27.38 -29.17 26.95
CA THR A 118 -27.48 -29.00 28.42
C THR A 118 -26.70 -27.80 29.02
N TRP A 119 -27.46 -26.71 29.22
CA TRP A 119 -27.29 -25.61 30.19
C TRP A 119 -26.18 -24.57 29.94
N VAL A 120 -26.28 -23.79 28.86
CA VAL A 120 -25.72 -22.43 28.80
C VAL A 120 -26.72 -21.50 28.10
N THR A 121 -26.99 -20.35 28.70
CA THR A 121 -27.90 -19.31 28.18
C THR A 121 -27.25 -18.60 26.99
N SER A 122 -27.80 -18.82 25.77
CA SER A 122 -27.61 -18.03 24.54
C SER A 122 -26.22 -17.41 24.34
N GLU A 123 -25.22 -18.23 24.02
CA GLU A 123 -23.99 -17.77 23.38
C GLU A 123 -24.29 -17.44 21.91
N TYR A 124 -24.06 -16.19 21.51
CA TYR A 124 -24.02 -15.80 20.10
C TYR A 124 -22.73 -16.34 19.50
N VAL A 125 -22.83 -17.37 18.66
CA VAL A 125 -21.71 -17.86 17.85
C VAL A 125 -21.53 -16.88 16.68
N ILE A 126 -20.38 -16.22 16.62
CA ILE A 126 -19.94 -15.48 15.45
C ILE A 126 -19.39 -16.51 14.48
N THR A 127 -20.11 -16.81 13.40
CA THR A 127 -19.56 -17.59 12.30
C THR A 127 -18.58 -16.70 11.53
N VAL A 128 -17.32 -17.13 11.44
CA VAL A 128 -16.36 -16.53 10.49
C VAL A 128 -16.81 -16.95 9.09
N PRO A 129 -16.92 -16.02 8.11
CA PRO A 129 -17.12 -16.36 6.71
C PRO A 129 -16.14 -17.46 6.27
N THR A 130 -16.59 -18.45 5.50
CA THR A 130 -15.72 -19.51 4.98
C THR A 130 -15.26 -19.12 3.57
N PRO A 131 -14.02 -18.63 3.40
CA PRO A 131 -13.58 -18.05 2.14
C PRO A 131 -13.98 -18.89 0.92
N ASN A 132 -14.62 -18.27 -0.06
CA ASN A 132 -15.13 -18.96 -1.24
C ASN A 132 -14.97 -18.11 -2.52
N ALA A 133 -13.86 -18.32 -3.20
CA ALA A 133 -13.58 -17.68 -4.48
C ALA A 133 -14.54 -18.09 -5.63
N GLU A 134 -15.44 -19.05 -5.45
CA GLU A 134 -16.41 -19.43 -6.49
C GLU A 134 -17.51 -18.37 -6.70
N VAL A 135 -17.70 -17.46 -5.75
CA VAL A 135 -18.77 -16.46 -5.76
C VAL A 135 -18.27 -15.11 -5.24
N GLY A 136 -18.90 -14.01 -5.65
CA GLY A 136 -18.56 -12.70 -5.11
C GLY A 136 -17.13 -12.25 -5.44
N ASP A 137 -16.36 -11.92 -4.41
CA ASP A 137 -14.96 -11.53 -4.53
C ASP A 137 -14.03 -12.71 -4.86
N LEU A 138 -12.75 -12.41 -5.09
CA LEU A 138 -11.71 -13.42 -5.29
C LEU A 138 -10.96 -13.62 -3.97
N ASP A 139 -11.45 -14.57 -3.17
CA ASP A 139 -10.75 -15.03 -1.98
C ASP A 139 -9.43 -15.72 -2.33
N ILE A 140 -8.35 -15.29 -1.69
CA ILE A 140 -7.01 -15.84 -1.81
C ILE A 140 -6.66 -16.46 -0.45
N THR A 141 -6.63 -17.79 -0.42
CA THR A 141 -6.40 -18.58 0.81
C THR A 141 -5.02 -19.21 0.88
N GLU A 142 -4.25 -19.12 -0.21
CA GLU A 142 -2.89 -19.62 -0.32
C GLU A 142 -1.92 -18.54 -0.84
N SER A 143 -0.62 -18.75 -0.63
CA SER A 143 0.40 -17.83 -1.13
C SER A 143 0.45 -17.83 -2.66
N VAL A 144 0.32 -16.66 -3.28
CA VAL A 144 0.23 -16.55 -4.75
C VAL A 144 0.89 -15.27 -5.28
N LYS A 145 1.36 -15.34 -6.52
CA LYS A 145 1.79 -14.19 -7.33
C LYS A 145 0.83 -13.95 -8.47
N LEU A 146 0.15 -12.82 -8.48
CA LEU A 146 -0.67 -12.37 -9.60
C LEU A 146 0.15 -11.41 -10.46
N VAL A 147 0.38 -11.77 -11.71
CA VAL A 147 1.27 -11.04 -12.63
C VAL A 147 0.49 -10.65 -13.88
N GLY A 148 0.19 -9.37 -14.01
CA GLY A 148 -0.36 -8.78 -15.22
C GLY A 148 0.69 -8.37 -16.23
N ALA A 149 0.27 -8.17 -17.48
CA ALA A 149 1.09 -7.64 -18.56
C ALA A 149 1.49 -6.15 -18.37
N GLY A 150 0.98 -5.50 -17.31
CA GLY A 150 1.22 -4.09 -17.00
C GLY A 150 -0.07 -3.41 -16.53
N SER A 151 0.04 -2.50 -15.56
CA SER A 151 -1.11 -1.89 -14.90
C SER A 151 -2.02 -1.12 -15.86
N ALA A 152 -1.45 -0.54 -16.92
CA ALA A 152 -2.20 0.16 -17.96
C ALA A 152 -3.02 -0.76 -18.90
N THR A 153 -2.74 -2.06 -18.92
CA THR A 153 -3.31 -3.00 -19.92
C THR A 153 -4.02 -4.20 -19.31
N THR A 154 -3.85 -4.44 -18.02
CA THR A 154 -4.45 -5.59 -17.31
C THR A 154 -5.39 -5.06 -16.25
N ILE A 155 -6.70 -5.15 -16.49
CA ILE A 155 -7.73 -4.52 -15.64
C ILE A 155 -8.62 -5.62 -15.07
N ILE A 156 -8.79 -5.63 -13.76
CA ILE A 156 -9.77 -6.45 -13.04
C ILE A 156 -10.85 -5.50 -12.54
N ASP A 157 -12.08 -5.71 -13.01
CA ASP A 157 -13.21 -4.82 -12.80
C ASP A 157 -14.38 -5.58 -12.17
N ALA A 158 -14.75 -5.26 -10.93
CA ALA A 158 -15.93 -5.81 -10.27
C ALA A 158 -17.23 -5.03 -10.61
N GLY A 159 -17.15 -4.06 -11.54
CA GLY A 159 -18.32 -3.50 -12.21
C GLY A 159 -19.04 -2.38 -11.46
N TRP A 160 -18.66 -2.05 -10.22
CA TRP A 160 -19.19 -0.87 -9.56
C TRP A 160 -18.69 0.41 -10.23
N VAL A 161 -19.61 1.36 -10.38
CA VAL A 161 -19.31 2.69 -10.91
C VAL A 161 -19.49 3.70 -9.78
N PRO A 162 -18.42 4.38 -9.37
CA PRO A 162 -18.54 5.44 -8.37
C PRO A 162 -19.43 6.56 -8.87
N VAL A 163 -20.40 6.96 -8.04
CA VAL A 163 -21.01 8.28 -8.17
C VAL A 163 -19.95 9.33 -7.78
N PRO A 164 -19.68 10.33 -8.63
CA PRO A 164 -18.68 11.36 -8.34
C PRO A 164 -18.95 12.03 -6.99
N TRP A 165 -17.98 11.96 -6.08
CA TRP A 165 -18.05 12.61 -4.77
C TRP A 165 -17.23 13.91 -4.80
N ASP A 166 -17.89 15.02 -5.14
CA ASP A 166 -17.23 16.33 -5.19
C ASP A 166 -17.30 17.01 -3.81
N VAL A 167 -16.26 16.79 -3.01
CA VAL A 167 -16.07 17.38 -1.67
C VAL A 167 -15.97 18.92 -1.74
N LEU A 168 -15.81 19.52 -2.92
CA LEU A 168 -15.74 20.96 -3.12
C LEU A 168 -17.11 21.62 -3.39
N THR A 169 -18.20 20.85 -3.45
CA THR A 169 -19.54 21.40 -3.69
C THR A 169 -20.03 22.26 -2.50
N PRO A 170 -20.43 23.53 -2.72
CA PRO A 170 -21.00 24.36 -1.66
C PRO A 170 -22.31 23.75 -1.11
N GLY A 171 -22.41 23.58 0.21
CA GLY A 171 -23.57 22.94 0.87
C GLY A 171 -23.45 21.43 1.05
N PHE A 172 -22.29 20.86 0.72
CA PHE A 172 -21.96 19.46 0.95
C PHE A 172 -22.02 19.08 2.44
N ASP A 173 -22.82 18.05 2.77
CA ASP A 173 -22.80 17.37 4.06
C ASP A 173 -22.17 15.97 3.86
N PRO A 174 -20.94 15.73 4.33
CA PRO A 174 -20.28 14.42 4.22
C PRO A 174 -21.04 13.30 4.95
N LYS A 175 -22.01 13.63 5.82
CA LYS A 175 -22.87 12.66 6.52
C LYS A 175 -24.10 12.24 5.71
N VAL A 176 -24.41 12.96 4.64
CA VAL A 176 -25.52 12.62 3.75
C VAL A 176 -24.91 11.92 2.55
N ASP A 177 -24.95 10.60 2.57
CA ASP A 177 -24.62 9.81 1.38
C ASP A 177 -25.56 10.27 0.23
N PRO A 178 -25.04 10.77 -0.90
CA PRO A 178 -25.89 11.09 -2.05
C PRO A 178 -26.62 9.85 -2.60
N VAL A 179 -26.26 8.64 -2.16
CA VAL A 179 -26.94 7.39 -2.54
C VAL A 179 -28.28 7.25 -1.80
N THR A 180 -29.29 7.97 -2.28
CA THR A 180 -30.72 7.68 -2.00
C THR A 180 -31.35 6.73 -3.02
N THR A 181 -30.56 6.07 -3.87
CA THR A 181 -31.04 5.02 -4.77
C THR A 181 -30.11 3.82 -4.68
N THR A 182 -30.50 2.89 -3.82
CA THR A 182 -30.08 1.48 -3.78
C THR A 182 -28.63 1.24 -4.22
N PRO A 183 -27.64 1.28 -3.30
CA PRO A 183 -26.35 0.67 -3.61
C PRO A 183 -26.67 -0.76 -4.04
N GLY A 184 -26.29 -1.15 -5.27
CA GLY A 184 -26.26 -2.55 -5.61
C GLY A 184 -25.44 -3.28 -4.55
N PHE A 185 -25.85 -4.49 -4.17
CA PHE A 185 -25.01 -5.35 -3.37
C PHE A 185 -23.83 -5.74 -4.26
N GLY A 186 -22.68 -5.09 -4.03
CA GLY A 186 -21.40 -5.48 -4.62
C GLY A 186 -20.57 -6.24 -3.59
N ASP A 187 -19.50 -6.87 -4.07
CA ASP A 187 -18.43 -7.38 -3.23
C ASP A 187 -17.14 -6.61 -3.49
N ARG A 188 -16.11 -6.86 -2.69
CA ARG A 188 -14.76 -6.39 -2.99
C ARG A 188 -14.17 -7.13 -4.21
N VAL A 189 -12.96 -6.75 -4.65
CA VAL A 189 -12.31 -7.48 -5.75
C VAL A 189 -11.52 -8.67 -5.22
N PHE A 190 -10.65 -8.43 -4.23
CA PHE A 190 -9.80 -9.46 -3.62
C PHE A 190 -9.91 -9.45 -2.10
N HIS A 191 -9.94 -10.63 -1.51
CA HIS A 191 -9.78 -10.84 -0.07
C HIS A 191 -8.65 -11.82 0.18
N VAL A 192 -7.64 -11.42 0.94
CA VAL A 192 -6.58 -12.32 1.39
C VAL A 192 -6.94 -12.78 2.79
N VAL A 193 -7.24 -14.06 2.96
CA VAL A 193 -7.80 -14.62 4.19
C VAL A 193 -7.49 -16.11 4.30
N SER A 194 -7.26 -16.61 5.51
CA SER A 194 -7.04 -18.02 5.75
C SER A 194 -8.35 -18.75 6.03
N GLU A 195 -8.39 -20.04 5.68
CA GLU A 195 -9.40 -20.94 6.21
C GLU A 195 -9.29 -21.07 7.74
N PRO A 196 -10.39 -21.35 8.45
CA PRO A 196 -10.37 -21.57 9.89
C PRO A 196 -9.30 -22.58 10.33
N LEU A 197 -8.36 -22.12 11.15
CA LEU A 197 -7.25 -22.95 11.62
C LEU A 197 -7.63 -23.78 12.85
N ALA A 198 -7.11 -25.00 12.92
CA ALA A 198 -7.18 -25.82 14.14
C ALA A 198 -6.40 -25.15 15.29
N PRO A 199 -6.79 -25.35 16.57
CA PRO A 199 -6.08 -24.76 17.70
C PRO A 199 -4.57 -25.07 17.70
N GLY A 200 -3.74 -24.02 17.70
CA GLY A 200 -2.28 -24.12 17.69
C GLY A 200 -1.65 -24.40 16.33
N ALA A 201 -2.44 -24.47 15.25
CA ALA A 201 -1.92 -24.42 13.89
C ALA A 201 -1.47 -22.99 13.54
N SER A 202 -0.73 -22.84 12.45
CA SER A 202 -0.28 -21.54 11.94
C SER A 202 -0.08 -21.62 10.44
N VAL A 203 -0.44 -20.57 9.71
CA VAL A 203 -0.23 -20.47 8.27
C VAL A 203 0.38 -19.11 7.93
N ALA A 204 1.15 -19.05 6.85
CA ALA A 204 1.63 -17.80 6.27
C ALA A 204 1.11 -17.69 4.84
N ILE A 205 0.42 -16.59 4.56
CA ILE A 205 -0.15 -16.30 3.24
C ILE A 205 0.55 -15.05 2.70
N ASP A 206 1.43 -15.27 1.73
CA ASP A 206 2.21 -14.23 1.06
C ASP A 206 1.64 -13.95 -0.33
N VAL A 207 1.02 -12.78 -0.49
CA VAL A 207 0.42 -12.37 -1.76
C VAL A 207 1.24 -11.28 -2.42
N GLN A 208 1.58 -11.49 -3.70
CA GLN A 208 2.27 -10.49 -4.51
C GLN A 208 1.43 -10.20 -5.75
N MET A 209 1.10 -8.94 -5.98
CA MET A 209 0.38 -8.49 -7.17
C MET A 209 1.24 -7.49 -7.93
N SER A 210 1.31 -7.67 -9.25
CA SER A 210 2.05 -6.74 -10.10
C SER A 210 1.45 -6.53 -11.47
N GLY A 211 1.52 -5.30 -11.97
CA GLY A 211 1.09 -4.97 -13.32
C GLY A 211 -0.43 -5.06 -13.52
N LEU A 212 -1.23 -4.73 -12.50
CA LEU A 212 -2.70 -4.81 -12.55
C LEU A 212 -3.35 -3.48 -12.20
N THR A 213 -4.47 -3.19 -12.86
CA THR A 213 -5.49 -2.25 -12.39
C THR A 213 -6.60 -3.03 -11.68
N ILE A 214 -6.98 -2.61 -10.47
CA ILE A 214 -8.09 -3.15 -9.69
C ILE A 214 -9.12 -2.04 -9.51
N LYS A 215 -10.35 -2.28 -9.97
CA LYS A 215 -11.42 -1.29 -9.89
C LYS A 215 -12.82 -1.89 -9.71
N GLY A 216 -13.76 -1.02 -9.35
CA GLY A 216 -15.17 -1.36 -9.32
C GLY A 216 -15.56 -2.32 -8.19
N GLY A 217 -14.70 -2.55 -7.21
CA GLY A 217 -15.09 -3.26 -5.99
C GLY A 217 -15.96 -2.36 -5.10
N GLN A 218 -16.99 -2.94 -4.51
CA GLN A 218 -17.95 -2.21 -3.69
C GLN A 218 -18.41 -3.05 -2.51
N LEU A 219 -17.98 -2.71 -1.30
CA LEU A 219 -18.49 -3.36 -0.09
C LEU A 219 -19.38 -2.39 0.69
N SER A 220 -20.69 -2.44 0.44
CA SER A 220 -21.66 -1.56 1.11
C SER A 220 -21.98 -2.02 2.53
N THR A 221 -21.95 -1.08 3.49
CA THR A 221 -22.54 -1.29 4.81
C THR A 221 -24.07 -1.37 4.67
N VAL A 222 -24.71 -2.41 5.20
CA VAL A 222 -26.18 -2.53 5.22
C VAL A 222 -26.76 -1.42 6.10
N ALA A 223 -27.32 -0.37 5.48
CA ALA A 223 -28.10 0.63 6.19
C ALA A 223 -29.47 0.02 6.56
N GLY A 224 -29.82 -0.02 7.85
CA GLY A 224 -31.18 -0.35 8.30
C GLY A 224 -31.39 -1.71 8.98
N LEU A 225 -30.36 -2.38 9.51
CA LEU A 225 -30.57 -3.47 10.48
C LEU A 225 -31.08 -2.88 11.81
N THR A 226 -32.38 -2.61 11.89
CA THR A 226 -33.07 -2.38 13.17
C THR A 226 -33.55 -3.72 13.72
N ALA A 227 -32.68 -4.39 14.48
CA ALA A 227 -33.13 -5.43 15.41
C ALA A 227 -33.70 -4.74 16.67
N PRO A 228 -34.91 -5.08 17.16
CA PRO A 228 -35.60 -4.23 18.14
C PRO A 228 -34.95 -4.09 19.53
N ASN A 229 -33.84 -4.76 19.89
CA ASN A 229 -33.28 -4.71 21.27
C ASN A 229 -31.77 -5.03 21.38
N ALA A 230 -30.95 -4.71 20.38
CA ALA A 230 -29.65 -5.37 20.22
C ALA A 230 -28.46 -4.82 21.06
N THR A 231 -27.86 -5.70 21.86
CA THR A 231 -26.42 -5.75 22.22
C THR A 231 -25.60 -6.45 21.11
N GLU A 232 -25.88 -6.18 19.83
CA GLU A 232 -25.25 -6.91 18.70
C GLU A 232 -24.07 -6.16 18.08
N TYR A 233 -23.09 -6.96 17.66
CA TYR A 233 -21.82 -6.58 17.08
C TYR A 233 -21.91 -6.42 15.56
N TYR A 234 -21.25 -5.39 15.02
CA TYR A 234 -21.14 -5.16 13.57
C TYR A 234 -19.76 -5.56 13.08
N LEU A 235 -19.67 -6.38 12.03
CA LEU A 235 -18.43 -6.60 11.25
C LEU A 235 -18.11 -5.31 10.49
N ARG A 236 -16.92 -4.72 10.71
CA ARG A 236 -16.58 -3.36 10.23
C ARG A 236 -15.16 -3.22 9.64
N ARG A 237 -14.67 -4.15 8.84
CA ARG A 237 -13.31 -4.01 8.27
C ARG A 237 -13.30 -4.44 6.80
N SER A 238 -13.58 -3.51 5.89
CA SER A 238 -14.08 -3.86 4.56
C SER A 238 -13.27 -3.17 3.48
N GLY A 239 -12.23 -3.77 2.91
CA GLY A 239 -11.53 -3.20 1.75
C GLY A 239 -12.37 -3.32 0.47
N GLY A 240 -12.53 -2.25 -0.30
CA GLY A 240 -13.34 -2.27 -1.53
C GLY A 240 -12.59 -2.88 -2.72
N GLY A 241 -11.34 -2.47 -2.93
CA GLY A 241 -10.47 -3.10 -3.93
C GLY A 241 -9.84 -4.37 -3.39
N ILE A 242 -8.95 -4.23 -2.41
CA ILE A 242 -8.25 -5.32 -1.75
C ILE A 242 -8.49 -5.26 -0.24
N GLY A 243 -8.84 -6.38 0.38
CA GLY A 243 -8.82 -6.56 1.82
C GLY A 243 -7.85 -7.66 2.24
N THR A 244 -7.16 -7.48 3.35
CA THR A 244 -6.34 -8.53 3.99
C THR A 244 -6.87 -8.84 5.39
N SER A 245 -6.78 -10.12 5.79
CA SER A 245 -7.28 -10.71 7.04
C SER A 245 -8.80 -10.71 7.21
N ILE A 246 -9.32 -11.41 8.22
CA ILE A 246 -10.74 -11.33 8.55
C ILE A 246 -11.17 -9.90 8.88
N ALA A 247 -12.26 -9.51 8.23
CA ALA A 247 -12.95 -8.24 8.36
C ALA A 247 -13.64 -8.04 9.74
N ALA A 248 -13.35 -8.88 10.73
CA ALA A 248 -14.30 -9.22 11.77
C ALA A 248 -13.93 -8.67 13.16
N GLY A 249 -13.89 -7.35 13.29
CA GLY A 249 -13.89 -6.72 14.62
C GLY A 249 -15.30 -6.62 15.19
N THR A 250 -15.50 -7.06 16.43
CA THR A 250 -16.74 -6.83 17.18
C THR A 250 -16.81 -5.37 17.66
N TYR A 251 -17.75 -4.58 17.12
CA TYR A 251 -17.99 -3.21 17.58
C TYR A 251 -19.26 -3.09 18.43
N ASP A 252 -19.12 -2.63 19.68
CA ASP A 252 -20.25 -2.18 20.49
C ASP A 252 -20.65 -0.73 20.09
N PRO A 253 -21.83 -0.52 19.47
CA PRO A 253 -22.30 0.80 19.08
C PRO A 253 -22.61 1.75 20.25
N LEU A 254 -22.67 1.22 21.48
CA LEU A 254 -22.90 1.96 22.72
C LEU A 254 -21.62 2.22 23.52
N ALA A 255 -20.48 1.62 23.13
CA ALA A 255 -19.21 1.88 23.78
C ALA A 255 -18.73 3.30 23.44
N ALA A 256 -18.92 4.20 24.40
CA ALA A 256 -18.38 5.54 24.37
C ALA A 256 -16.84 5.49 24.44
N SER A 257 -16.15 5.47 23.29
CA SER A 257 -14.73 5.80 23.27
C SER A 257 -14.60 7.31 23.55
N GLY A 258 -14.26 7.66 24.79
CA GLY A 258 -14.06 9.04 25.19
C GLY A 258 -12.98 9.71 24.36
N GLY A 259 -13.34 10.77 23.63
CA GLY A 259 -12.39 11.72 23.05
C GLY A 259 -12.76 12.26 21.68
N GLY A 260 -13.61 13.30 21.65
CA GLY A 260 -13.57 14.37 20.65
C GLY A 260 -14.11 14.08 19.24
N SER A 261 -15.30 14.64 18.97
CA SER A 261 -15.85 14.97 17.64
C SER A 261 -16.07 13.82 16.65
N GLY A 262 -17.30 13.29 16.64
CA GLY A 262 -17.98 12.81 15.43
C GLY A 262 -17.67 11.41 14.89
N GLY A 263 -16.44 10.91 15.03
CA GLY A 263 -16.05 9.63 14.40
C GLY A 263 -16.52 8.40 15.18
N LYS A 264 -17.32 7.55 14.55
CA LYS A 264 -17.65 6.21 15.04
C LYS A 264 -16.38 5.33 15.05
N GLY A 265 -15.97 4.88 16.24
CA GLY A 265 -15.19 3.67 16.47
C GLY A 265 -13.69 3.71 16.11
N ALA A 266 -12.84 3.87 17.12
CA ALA A 266 -11.68 3.00 17.19
C ALA A 266 -12.10 1.78 18.03
N PRO A 267 -11.80 0.54 17.60
CA PRO A 267 -12.00 -0.61 18.47
C PRO A 267 -11.16 -0.45 19.75
N PRO A 268 -11.58 -1.04 20.88
CA PRO A 268 -10.66 -1.24 21.99
C PRO A 268 -9.46 -2.04 21.47
N ALA A 269 -8.26 -1.66 21.91
CA ALA A 269 -7.06 -2.44 21.67
C ALA A 269 -7.24 -3.81 22.31
N ASP A 270 -7.58 -4.83 21.53
CA ASP A 270 -7.34 -6.20 21.95
C ASP A 270 -5.95 -6.62 21.41
N PRO A 271 -4.94 -6.74 22.29
CA PRO A 271 -3.62 -7.19 21.90
C PRO A 271 -3.64 -8.71 21.74
N GLY A 272 -4.06 -9.18 20.57
CA GLY A 272 -3.85 -10.56 20.12
C GLY A 272 -5.07 -11.46 20.29
N GLY A 273 -5.62 -11.89 19.16
CA GLY A 273 -6.63 -12.95 19.19
C GLY A 273 -7.38 -13.28 17.91
N GLU A 274 -7.21 -12.57 16.79
CA GLU A 274 -8.17 -12.75 15.69
C GLU A 274 -7.88 -13.86 14.69
N GLU A 275 -6.69 -14.44 14.61
CA GLU A 275 -6.53 -15.74 13.94
C GLU A 275 -5.50 -16.57 14.67
N GLY A 276 -5.89 -17.72 15.19
CA GLY A 276 -5.02 -18.68 15.88
C GLY A 276 -3.90 -19.20 14.99
N GLY A 277 -2.89 -18.35 14.72
CA GLY A 277 -1.63 -18.65 14.05
C GLY A 277 -1.46 -18.16 12.60
N ALA A 278 -2.43 -17.51 11.97
CA ALA A 278 -2.26 -17.01 10.60
C ALA A 278 -1.43 -15.71 10.54
N THR A 279 -0.64 -15.56 9.47
CA THR A 279 0.13 -14.35 9.17
C THR A 279 0.00 -14.00 7.70
N TYR A 280 -0.11 -12.70 7.40
CA TYR A 280 -0.35 -12.19 6.05
C TYR A 280 0.74 -11.21 5.63
N SER A 281 1.20 -11.32 4.38
CA SER A 281 1.98 -10.27 3.73
C SER A 281 1.40 -9.93 2.36
N LEU A 282 1.47 -8.64 2.01
CA LEU A 282 0.96 -8.14 0.73
C LEU A 282 2.00 -7.24 0.05
N MET A 283 2.37 -7.58 -1.18
CA MET A 283 3.27 -6.76 -1.99
C MET A 283 2.57 -6.32 -3.28
N LEU A 284 2.40 -5.00 -3.44
CA LEU A 284 1.78 -4.38 -4.62
C LEU A 284 2.84 -3.60 -5.40
N THR A 285 3.18 -4.06 -6.61
CA THR A 285 4.19 -3.40 -7.47
C THR A 285 3.64 -3.04 -8.83
N ASP A 286 3.76 -1.78 -9.27
CA ASP A 286 3.16 -1.34 -10.54
C ASP A 286 1.67 -1.69 -10.57
N MET A 287 0.94 -1.21 -9.57
CA MET A 287 -0.49 -1.44 -9.42
C MET A 287 -1.25 -0.13 -9.59
N VAL A 288 -2.49 -0.20 -10.06
CA VAL A 288 -3.45 0.89 -10.02
C VAL A 288 -4.70 0.41 -9.28
N VAL A 289 -4.93 0.85 -8.05
CA VAL A 289 -6.15 0.53 -7.29
C VAL A 289 -7.06 1.75 -7.35
N THR A 290 -8.17 1.66 -8.09
CA THR A 290 -8.98 2.84 -8.38
C THR A 290 -10.48 2.61 -8.42
N SER A 291 -11.27 3.64 -8.11
CA SER A 291 -12.73 3.62 -8.30
C SER A 291 -13.40 2.49 -7.50
N ASN A 292 -12.88 2.21 -6.31
CA ASN A 292 -13.44 1.23 -5.39
C ASN A 292 -14.15 1.93 -4.22
N TYR A 293 -15.09 1.23 -3.60
CA TYR A 293 -15.89 1.73 -2.50
C TYR A 293 -15.99 0.73 -1.36
N ALA A 294 -15.86 1.23 -0.14
CA ALA A 294 -16.24 0.46 1.03
C ALA A 294 -16.51 1.30 2.26
N GLY A 295 -16.88 0.64 3.38
CA GLY A 295 -16.91 1.27 4.69
C GLY A 295 -15.56 1.87 5.08
N ASP A 296 -14.49 1.07 5.05
CA ASP A 296 -13.13 1.48 5.43
C ASP A 296 -12.11 0.93 4.44
N GLY A 297 -11.19 1.74 3.92
CA GLY A 297 -10.20 1.24 2.96
C GLY A 297 -10.82 1.05 1.58
N GLY A 298 -11.39 2.12 1.02
CA GLY A 298 -12.08 2.08 -0.27
C GLY A 298 -11.25 1.38 -1.34
N GLY A 299 -9.96 1.73 -1.44
CA GLY A 299 -9.01 1.02 -2.28
C GLY A 299 -8.41 -0.22 -1.60
N LEU A 300 -7.76 0.00 -0.45
CA LEU A 300 -7.05 -1.04 0.30
C LEU A 300 -7.44 -0.98 1.78
N TYR A 301 -7.90 -2.11 2.31
CA TYR A 301 -7.91 -2.38 3.75
C TYR A 301 -6.70 -3.26 4.09
N ASN A 302 -5.72 -2.67 4.78
CA ASN A 302 -4.49 -3.34 5.16
C ASN A 302 -4.44 -3.69 6.65
N ALA A 303 -4.43 -4.98 6.93
CA ALA A 303 -4.11 -5.59 8.22
C ALA A 303 -2.95 -6.60 8.10
N ALA A 304 -2.24 -6.57 6.97
CA ALA A 304 -1.05 -7.36 6.69
C ALA A 304 0.20 -6.48 6.71
N VAL A 305 1.38 -7.10 6.85
CA VAL A 305 2.62 -6.39 6.55
C VAL A 305 2.64 -6.12 5.04
N SER A 306 2.59 -4.84 4.67
CA SER A 306 2.35 -4.44 3.28
C SER A 306 3.43 -3.56 2.68
N THR A 307 3.74 -3.78 1.40
CA THR A 307 4.63 -2.93 0.61
C THR A 307 3.92 -2.45 -0.66
N LEU A 308 3.88 -1.14 -0.86
CA LEU A 308 3.47 -0.49 -2.11
C LEU A 308 4.72 0.05 -2.79
N ALA A 309 4.99 -0.37 -4.02
CA ALA A 309 6.13 0.11 -4.79
C ALA A 309 5.68 0.53 -6.19
N THR A 310 5.89 1.80 -6.56
CA THR A 310 5.44 2.31 -7.87
C THR A 310 3.96 2.07 -8.12
N THR A 311 3.14 2.22 -7.08
CA THR A 311 1.71 1.90 -7.09
C THR A 311 0.90 3.18 -7.01
N THR A 312 -0.24 3.22 -7.71
CA THR A 312 -1.20 4.31 -7.66
C THR A 312 -2.47 3.84 -6.96
N ILE A 313 -2.85 4.50 -5.86
CA ILE A 313 -4.15 4.31 -5.19
C ILE A 313 -4.95 5.58 -5.40
N SER A 314 -5.99 5.52 -6.22
CA SER A 314 -6.69 6.75 -6.64
C SER A 314 -8.19 6.66 -6.82
N ASN A 315 -8.90 7.76 -6.59
CA ASN A 315 -10.35 7.84 -6.82
C ASN A 315 -11.15 6.75 -6.09
N ASN A 316 -10.66 6.31 -4.93
CA ASN A 316 -11.36 5.37 -4.08
C ASN A 316 -12.15 6.11 -2.99
N ARG A 317 -13.21 5.46 -2.50
CA ARG A 317 -14.14 6.03 -1.53
C ARG A 317 -14.30 5.11 -0.31
N GLY A 318 -13.96 5.64 0.85
CA GLY A 318 -14.34 5.09 2.15
C GLY A 318 -15.56 5.83 2.67
N ASN A 319 -16.53 5.16 3.27
CA ASN A 319 -17.64 5.86 3.94
C ASN A 319 -17.20 6.41 5.31
N ALA A 320 -16.35 5.64 6.01
CA ALA A 320 -15.80 5.98 7.30
C ALA A 320 -14.32 6.38 7.14
N ASN A 321 -13.38 5.44 7.08
CA ASN A 321 -11.96 5.79 7.14
C ASN A 321 -11.16 5.25 5.96
N GLY A 322 -10.09 5.97 5.57
CA GLY A 322 -9.12 5.48 4.60
C GLY A 322 -9.73 5.36 3.20
N GLY A 323 -9.97 6.50 2.55
CA GLY A 323 -10.59 6.50 1.21
C GLY A 323 -9.76 5.69 0.23
N GLY A 324 -8.46 5.97 0.19
CA GLY A 324 -7.47 5.16 -0.51
C GLY A 324 -7.08 3.94 0.32
N ILE A 325 -6.49 4.18 1.48
CA ILE A 325 -5.93 3.14 2.36
C ILE A 325 -6.48 3.28 3.77
N TYR A 326 -7.07 2.22 4.29
CA TYR A 326 -7.18 2.00 5.73
C TYR A 326 -6.04 1.08 6.15
N ASN A 327 -5.25 1.50 7.13
CA ASN A 327 -4.04 0.80 7.54
C ASN A 327 -4.06 0.52 9.05
N ASP A 328 -3.89 -0.76 9.41
CA ASP A 328 -3.86 -1.27 10.78
C ASP A 328 -2.66 -2.21 11.03
N ALA A 329 -1.70 -2.21 10.09
CA ALA A 329 -0.50 -3.03 10.13
C ALA A 329 0.69 -2.27 9.51
N PRO A 330 1.95 -2.73 9.70
CA PRO A 330 3.11 -2.07 9.10
C PRO A 330 2.96 -1.90 7.58
N LEU A 331 3.14 -0.66 7.12
CA LEU A 331 3.04 -0.30 5.71
C LEU A 331 4.33 0.39 5.25
N THR A 332 4.88 -0.06 4.13
CA THR A 332 5.95 0.64 3.40
C THR A 332 5.42 1.10 2.05
N ALA A 333 5.25 2.40 1.87
CA ALA A 333 4.91 3.02 0.59
C ALA A 333 6.13 3.71 0.00
N LEU A 334 6.57 3.23 -1.17
CA LEU A 334 7.74 3.72 -1.90
C LEU A 334 7.34 4.16 -3.30
N ASP A 335 7.78 5.36 -3.70
CA ASP A 335 7.70 5.84 -5.08
C ASP A 335 6.27 5.75 -5.65
N SER A 336 5.27 5.97 -4.79
CA SER A 336 3.86 5.67 -5.04
C SER A 336 3.00 6.93 -5.01
N THR A 337 1.82 6.87 -5.61
CA THR A 337 0.88 8.00 -5.65
C THR A 337 -0.43 7.62 -4.95
N ILE A 338 -0.87 8.42 -3.98
CA ILE A 338 -2.16 8.29 -3.31
C ILE A 338 -2.96 9.55 -3.62
N SER A 339 -3.97 9.47 -4.50
CA SER A 339 -4.61 10.68 -5.00
C SER A 339 -6.10 10.61 -5.31
N GLY A 340 -6.81 11.74 -5.16
CA GLY A 340 -8.24 11.80 -5.51
C GLY A 340 -9.14 10.90 -4.66
N ASN A 341 -8.66 10.38 -3.53
CA ASN A 341 -9.44 9.49 -2.68
C ASN A 341 -10.26 10.29 -1.65
N SER A 342 -11.34 9.69 -1.15
CA SER A 342 -12.29 10.37 -0.28
C SER A 342 -12.82 9.51 0.86
N ALA A 343 -12.95 10.08 2.07
CA ALA A 343 -13.50 9.40 3.25
C ALA A 343 -14.06 10.37 4.31
N GLU A 344 -14.62 9.87 5.42
CA GLU A 344 -14.87 10.68 6.60
C GLU A 344 -13.53 11.04 7.29
N GLY A 345 -12.66 10.06 7.52
CA GLY A 345 -11.31 10.25 8.08
C GLY A 345 -10.22 9.72 7.16
N GLY A 346 -9.16 10.50 6.91
CA GLY A 346 -8.01 10.02 6.13
C GLY A 346 -8.37 9.76 4.67
N GLY A 347 -8.60 10.80 3.88
CA GLY A 347 -9.06 10.67 2.50
C GLY A 347 -8.09 9.83 1.67
N GLY A 348 -6.80 10.16 1.74
CA GLY A 348 -5.73 9.35 1.15
C GLY A 348 -5.42 8.10 1.98
N MET A 349 -5.00 8.32 3.23
CA MET A 349 -4.60 7.25 4.15
C MET A 349 -5.14 7.50 5.56
N PHE A 350 -5.68 6.46 6.18
CA PHE A 350 -6.03 6.42 7.59
C PHE A 350 -5.18 5.36 8.29
N ASP A 351 -4.41 5.77 9.30
CA ASP A 351 -3.44 4.93 9.98
C ASP A 351 -3.82 4.70 11.45
N THR A 352 -3.91 3.45 11.90
CA THR A 352 -4.40 3.05 13.24
C THR A 352 -3.73 1.79 13.76
N GLY A 353 -4.02 1.41 15.00
CA GLY A 353 -3.40 0.25 15.65
C GLY A 353 -2.06 0.61 16.30
N SER A 354 -1.11 -0.33 16.29
CA SER A 354 0.17 -0.19 16.98
C SER A 354 1.33 -0.65 16.12
N HIS A 355 1.75 0.18 15.16
CA HIS A 355 2.82 -0.13 14.25
C HIS A 355 3.52 1.13 13.71
N THR A 356 4.45 0.94 12.77
CA THR A 356 5.13 2.02 12.06
C THR A 356 4.88 1.93 10.56
N SER A 357 4.61 3.07 9.94
CA SER A 357 4.41 3.22 8.50
C SER A 357 5.55 4.07 7.91
N TYR A 358 6.10 3.65 6.78
CA TYR A 358 7.17 4.33 6.06
C TYR A 358 6.64 4.85 4.72
N VAL A 359 6.81 6.15 4.47
CA VAL A 359 6.30 6.83 3.28
C VAL A 359 7.47 7.56 2.62
N SER A 360 8.02 7.01 1.54
CA SER A 360 9.24 7.53 0.90
C SER A 360 9.04 7.76 -0.59
N GLY A 361 9.39 8.94 -1.08
CA GLY A 361 9.19 9.27 -2.50
C GLY A 361 7.72 9.33 -2.93
N VAL A 362 6.79 9.48 -1.97
CA VAL A 362 5.34 9.37 -2.23
C VAL A 362 4.71 10.74 -2.45
N THR A 363 3.79 10.81 -3.41
CA THR A 363 2.85 11.94 -3.52
C THR A 363 1.48 11.58 -2.95
N ILE A 364 1.04 12.31 -1.92
CA ILE A 364 -0.34 12.25 -1.40
C ILE A 364 -1.05 13.54 -1.82
N SER A 365 -1.96 13.46 -2.79
CA SER A 365 -2.55 14.68 -3.36
C SER A 365 -4.01 14.63 -3.79
N GLY A 366 -4.71 15.77 -3.70
CA GLY A 366 -6.10 15.88 -4.15
C GLY A 366 -7.07 14.97 -3.39
N ASN A 367 -6.71 14.47 -2.20
CA ASN A 367 -7.57 13.63 -1.39
C ASN A 367 -8.47 14.48 -0.49
N GLY A 368 -9.69 14.03 -0.23
CA GLY A 368 -10.70 14.76 0.55
C GLY A 368 -11.19 13.98 1.76
N ALA A 369 -11.32 14.63 2.91
CA ALA A 369 -11.99 14.02 4.06
C ALA A 369 -12.68 15.04 4.96
N VAL A 370 -13.44 14.59 5.96
CA VAL A 370 -13.89 15.47 7.04
C VAL A 370 -12.68 15.93 7.86
N GLY A 371 -11.83 15.00 8.27
CA GLY A 371 -10.54 15.30 8.90
C GLY A 371 -9.39 14.50 8.28
N GLY A 372 -8.22 15.13 8.12
CA GLY A 372 -7.06 14.47 7.53
C GLY A 372 -7.25 14.18 6.06
N GLY A 373 -7.44 15.22 5.23
CA GLY A 373 -7.72 15.06 3.79
C GLY A 373 -6.71 14.15 3.10
N GLY A 374 -5.42 14.40 3.31
CA GLY A 374 -4.34 13.53 2.88
C GLY A 374 -4.17 12.32 3.81
N VAL A 375 -3.79 12.58 5.05
CA VAL A 375 -3.48 11.56 6.07
C VAL A 375 -4.21 11.84 7.37
N SER A 376 -4.80 10.80 7.94
CA SER A 376 -5.25 10.78 9.33
C SER A 376 -4.51 9.67 10.09
N SER A 377 -4.02 9.93 11.29
CA SER A 377 -3.34 8.90 12.10
C SER A 377 -3.72 8.91 13.58
N ARG A 378 -3.96 7.72 14.14
CA ARG A 378 -4.37 7.51 15.53
C ARG A 378 -3.20 7.37 16.51
N ALA A 379 -3.48 7.53 17.80
CA ALA A 379 -2.55 7.18 18.86
C ALA A 379 -2.14 5.69 18.76
N GLY A 380 -0.85 5.41 18.92
CA GLY A 380 -0.28 4.05 18.79
C GLY A 380 0.54 3.85 17.51
N VAL A 381 0.27 4.63 16.45
CA VAL A 381 1.04 4.56 15.20
C VAL A 381 2.16 5.58 15.13
N THR A 382 3.19 5.26 14.34
CA THR A 382 4.25 6.18 13.92
C THR A 382 4.32 6.24 12.41
N ILE A 383 4.17 7.43 11.82
CA ILE A 383 4.41 7.66 10.39
C ILE A 383 5.78 8.31 10.21
N ASN A 384 6.64 7.69 9.41
CA ASN A 384 7.92 8.23 8.98
C ASN A 384 7.83 8.58 7.49
N ALA A 385 7.76 9.88 7.17
CA ALA A 385 7.74 10.34 5.79
C ALA A 385 9.05 11.02 5.39
N VAL A 386 9.61 10.61 4.26
CA VAL A 386 10.89 11.10 3.73
C VAL A 386 10.74 11.47 2.26
N ASN A 387 11.33 12.60 1.82
CA ASN A 387 11.35 12.98 0.40
C ASN A 387 9.97 12.84 -0.28
N SER A 388 8.92 13.29 0.39
CA SER A 388 7.54 13.06 -0.05
C SER A 388 6.79 14.38 -0.19
N THR A 389 5.76 14.41 -1.02
CA THR A 389 4.92 15.59 -1.23
C THR A 389 3.48 15.32 -0.79
N ILE A 390 2.97 16.13 0.13
CA ILE A 390 1.58 16.09 0.60
C ILE A 390 0.93 17.39 0.16
N SER A 391 0.14 17.35 -0.91
CA SER A 391 -0.32 18.58 -1.56
C SER A 391 -1.73 18.59 -2.10
N GLY A 392 -2.41 19.73 -2.00
CA GLY A 392 -3.72 19.91 -2.60
C GLY A 392 -4.81 19.03 -1.97
N ASN A 393 -4.60 18.53 -0.75
CA ASN A 393 -5.59 17.73 -0.04
C ASN A 393 -6.57 18.63 0.72
N PHE A 394 -7.79 18.15 0.93
CA PHE A 394 -8.90 18.91 1.46
C PHE A 394 -9.48 18.27 2.73
N GLY A 395 -9.57 19.05 3.81
CA GLY A 395 -10.25 18.69 5.04
C GLY A 395 -11.50 19.57 5.21
N PHE A 396 -12.69 18.99 5.38
CA PHE A 396 -13.90 19.75 5.62
C PHE A 396 -13.86 20.46 6.98
N ASP A 397 -13.34 19.77 8.00
CA ASP A 397 -12.94 20.36 9.27
C ASP A 397 -11.44 20.65 9.22
N VAL A 398 -10.60 20.03 10.05
CA VAL A 398 -9.18 20.35 10.20
C VAL A 398 -8.24 19.39 9.46
N GLY A 399 -6.99 19.82 9.26
CA GLY A 399 -5.91 18.97 8.74
C GLY A 399 -6.18 18.54 7.30
N GLY A 400 -6.22 19.49 6.38
CA GLY A 400 -6.29 19.17 4.95
C GLY A 400 -5.17 18.24 4.52
N GLY A 401 -3.93 18.51 4.95
CA GLY A 401 -2.78 17.64 4.70
C GLY A 401 -2.73 16.45 5.66
N ILE A 402 -2.37 16.71 6.92
CA ILE A 402 -2.21 15.70 7.97
C ILE A 402 -3.08 16.08 9.18
N TYR A 403 -3.85 15.13 9.68
CA TYR A 403 -4.53 15.18 10.98
C TYR A 403 -4.01 14.04 11.86
N THR A 404 -3.52 14.33 13.07
CA THR A 404 -2.90 13.26 13.88
C THR A 404 -3.07 13.42 15.38
N ASN A 405 -3.33 12.31 16.08
CA ASN A 405 -2.97 12.10 17.49
C ASN A 405 -2.03 10.88 17.67
N GLY A 406 -1.32 10.50 16.60
CA GLY A 406 -0.17 9.59 16.60
C GLY A 406 1.14 10.33 16.30
N ARG A 407 2.27 9.61 16.33
CA ARG A 407 3.59 10.22 16.05
C ARG A 407 3.80 10.38 14.55
N VAL A 408 4.29 11.53 14.12
CA VAL A 408 4.63 11.78 12.71
C VAL A 408 6.02 12.39 12.63
N ASN A 409 6.93 11.78 11.88
CA ASN A 409 8.27 12.28 11.65
C ASN A 409 8.42 12.60 10.16
N LEU A 410 8.67 13.87 9.85
CA LEU A 410 8.79 14.37 8.48
C LEU A 410 10.23 14.82 8.21
N ILE A 411 10.84 14.29 7.15
CA ILE A 411 12.20 14.61 6.73
C ILE A 411 12.22 14.97 5.25
N HIS A 412 12.62 16.19 4.91
CA HIS A 412 12.59 16.66 3.51
C HIS A 412 11.24 16.42 2.82
N VAL A 413 10.16 16.77 3.52
CA VAL A 413 8.79 16.67 3.02
C VAL A 413 8.29 18.05 2.62
N THR A 414 7.52 18.11 1.53
CA THR A 414 6.77 19.32 1.16
C THR A 414 5.30 19.13 1.50
N VAL A 415 4.77 19.93 2.43
CA VAL A 415 3.34 19.98 2.79
C VAL A 415 2.77 21.29 2.27
N ALA A 416 2.09 21.26 1.12
CA ALA A 416 1.70 22.49 0.43
C ALA A 416 0.29 22.50 -0.12
N ASN A 417 -0.33 23.68 -0.25
CA ASN A 417 -1.64 23.84 -0.92
C ASN A 417 -2.77 22.98 -0.34
N ASN A 418 -2.63 22.49 0.89
CA ASN A 418 -3.69 21.73 1.55
C ASN A 418 -4.69 22.70 2.18
N VAL A 419 -5.97 22.41 2.01
CA VAL A 419 -7.06 23.29 2.38
C VAL A 419 -7.85 22.67 3.53
N SER A 420 -8.18 23.50 4.52
CA SER A 420 -9.15 23.16 5.57
C SER A 420 -10.34 24.11 5.48
N ASN A 421 -11.57 23.58 5.53
CA ASN A 421 -12.76 24.40 5.63
C ASN A 421 -13.14 24.74 7.09
N SER A 422 -12.32 24.34 8.07
CA SER A 422 -12.55 24.68 9.47
C SER A 422 -12.51 26.19 9.72
N ASP A 423 -13.44 26.65 10.54
CA ASP A 423 -13.40 27.95 11.21
C ASP A 423 -12.81 27.85 12.64
N ALA A 424 -12.34 26.66 13.05
CA ALA A 424 -11.76 26.45 14.36
C ALA A 424 -10.57 27.41 14.58
N PRO A 425 -10.58 28.22 15.66
CA PRO A 425 -9.59 29.28 15.86
C PRO A 425 -8.14 28.78 15.77
N ASN A 426 -7.88 27.58 16.30
CA ASN A 426 -6.54 26.98 16.36
C ASN A 426 -6.31 25.86 15.35
N GLY A 427 -7.29 25.53 14.49
CA GLY A 427 -7.16 24.47 13.49
C GLY A 427 -6.09 24.79 12.44
N GLY A 428 -5.33 23.78 12.02
CA GLY A 428 -4.33 23.87 10.95
C GLY A 428 -4.82 23.21 9.66
N ALA A 429 -4.45 23.77 8.51
CA ALA A 429 -4.78 23.20 7.20
C ALA A 429 -3.69 22.25 6.68
N GLY A 430 -2.42 22.57 6.92
CA GLY A 430 -1.30 21.70 6.54
C GLY A 430 -1.20 20.51 7.48
N ILE A 431 -0.84 20.77 8.73
CA ILE A 431 -0.74 19.78 9.81
C ILE A 431 -1.62 20.21 10.97
N ASN A 432 -2.46 19.31 11.47
CA ASN A 432 -3.27 19.53 12.65
C ASN A 432 -3.08 18.42 13.67
N THR A 433 -2.66 18.76 14.89
CA THR A 433 -2.50 17.80 15.98
C THR A 433 -3.71 17.76 16.89
N PHE A 434 -4.07 16.58 17.39
CA PHE A 434 -5.05 16.41 18.47
C PHE A 434 -4.35 15.90 19.73
N PRO A 435 -4.64 16.45 20.93
CA PRO A 435 -3.94 16.11 22.17
C PRO A 435 -3.97 14.62 22.51
N SER A 436 -2.79 14.08 22.78
CA SER A 436 -2.56 12.81 23.46
C SER A 436 -1.22 12.89 24.19
N LEU A 437 -1.09 12.20 25.32
CA LEU A 437 -0.01 12.42 26.31
C LEU A 437 1.41 12.15 25.78
N ASN A 438 1.57 11.52 24.60
CA ASN A 438 2.87 11.12 24.03
C ASN A 438 3.03 11.42 22.53
N VAL A 439 2.31 12.41 21.99
CA VAL A 439 2.33 12.73 20.55
C VAL A 439 3.27 13.89 20.25
N ASN A 440 4.21 13.68 19.34
CA ASN A 440 4.98 14.72 18.70
C ASN A 440 4.95 14.57 17.18
N VAL A 441 4.73 15.69 16.49
CA VAL A 441 5.11 15.82 15.08
C VAL A 441 6.51 16.41 15.05
N THR A 442 7.44 15.71 14.43
CA THR A 442 8.83 16.17 14.32
C THR A 442 9.18 16.54 12.88
N LEU A 443 9.84 17.69 12.72
CA LEU A 443 10.16 18.27 11.42
C LEU A 443 11.67 18.43 11.24
N ARG A 444 12.21 18.00 10.09
CA ARG A 444 13.59 18.26 9.67
C ARG A 444 13.67 18.50 8.16
N GLY A 445 14.08 19.69 7.73
CA GLY A 445 14.14 19.98 6.29
C GLY A 445 12.76 20.07 5.65
N VAL A 446 11.70 20.36 6.41
CA VAL A 446 10.31 20.32 5.93
C VAL A 446 9.89 21.68 5.40
N LEU A 447 9.25 21.69 4.23
CA LEU A 447 8.64 22.88 3.64
C LEU A 447 7.12 22.85 3.85
N LEU A 448 6.58 23.79 4.63
CA LEU A 448 5.15 24.02 4.80
C LEU A 448 4.75 25.32 4.10
N ALA A 449 3.93 25.22 3.06
CA ALA A 449 3.64 26.37 2.21
C ALA A 449 2.18 26.45 1.76
N ASN A 450 1.59 27.64 1.84
CA ASN A 450 0.28 27.92 1.23
C ASN A 450 -0.81 26.92 1.65
N ASN A 451 -0.91 26.59 2.94
CA ASN A 451 -1.99 25.72 3.43
C ASN A 451 -3.09 26.60 4.05
N PRO A 452 -4.16 26.97 3.31
CA PRO A 452 -5.16 27.89 3.80
C PRO A 452 -6.28 27.19 4.60
N LYS A 453 -6.80 27.88 5.62
CA LYS A 453 -8.05 27.50 6.30
C LYS A 453 -9.17 28.53 6.13
N GLY A 454 -10.41 28.06 6.14
CA GLY A 454 -11.63 28.85 6.19
C GLY A 454 -12.71 28.36 5.23
N THR A 455 -13.97 28.58 5.61
CA THR A 455 -15.17 28.16 4.86
C THR A 455 -15.39 28.94 3.56
N VAL A 456 -14.88 30.17 3.48
CA VAL A 456 -15.04 31.05 2.31
C VAL A 456 -13.70 31.14 1.56
N PRO A 457 -13.60 30.59 0.33
CA PRO A 457 -12.34 30.52 -0.43
C PRO A 457 -11.60 31.87 -0.54
N ALA A 458 -12.33 32.96 -0.79
CA ALA A 458 -11.76 34.29 -1.01
C ALA A 458 -11.13 34.92 0.24
N THR A 459 -11.47 34.43 1.44
CA THR A 459 -11.01 35.01 2.72
C THR A 459 -10.22 34.02 3.55
N ARG A 460 -9.76 32.91 2.95
CA ARG A 460 -8.97 31.94 3.68
C ARG A 460 -7.65 32.53 4.11
N ILE A 461 -7.19 32.11 5.28
CA ILE A 461 -5.92 32.53 5.86
C ILE A 461 -4.94 31.36 5.85
N SER A 462 -3.65 31.61 5.58
CA SER A 462 -2.62 30.57 5.67
C SER A 462 -2.47 30.12 7.11
N VAL A 463 -2.64 28.83 7.37
CA VAL A 463 -2.37 28.18 8.64
C VAL A 463 -1.76 26.81 8.39
N ASN A 464 -0.44 26.78 8.23
CA ASN A 464 0.35 25.58 8.02
C ASN A 464 0.22 24.57 9.15
N CYS A 465 0.13 25.03 10.39
CA CYS A 465 0.11 24.20 11.58
C CYS A 465 -0.99 24.62 12.55
N GLY A 466 -1.61 23.64 13.19
CA GLY A 466 -2.60 23.92 14.22
C GLY A 466 -2.91 22.71 15.08
N LYS A 467 -3.91 22.88 15.93
CA LYS A 467 -4.37 21.87 16.87
C LYS A 467 -5.87 21.91 17.10
N THR A 468 -6.44 20.75 17.34
CA THR A 468 -7.82 20.60 17.79
C THR A 468 -7.80 20.28 19.27
N SER A 469 -8.20 21.26 20.11
CA SER A 469 -8.18 21.17 21.58
C SER A 469 -6.79 21.13 22.25
N GLY A 470 -6.73 21.21 23.59
CA GLY A 470 -5.49 21.24 24.39
C GLY A 470 -4.75 22.58 24.41
N SER A 471 -3.80 22.76 25.33
CA SER A 471 -3.02 24.01 25.48
C SER A 471 -1.81 24.09 24.56
N ASN A 472 -1.16 22.97 24.22
CA ASN A 472 0.13 22.98 23.51
C ASN A 472 0.02 22.51 22.06
N LEU A 473 0.74 23.17 21.15
CA LEU A 473 0.97 22.70 19.79
C LEU A 473 2.16 21.74 19.82
N ASN A 474 1.92 20.46 19.54
CA ASN A 474 2.95 19.43 19.65
C ASN A 474 3.66 19.19 18.30
N ILE A 475 4.13 20.28 17.69
CA ILE A 475 4.92 20.27 16.46
C ILE A 475 6.27 20.88 16.80
N THR A 476 7.34 20.14 16.59
CA THR A 476 8.68 20.57 16.96
C THR A 476 9.69 20.27 15.87
N SER A 477 10.68 21.13 15.75
CA SER A 477 11.89 20.83 15.00
C SER A 477 12.72 19.79 15.77
N VAL A 478 13.36 18.87 15.07
CA VAL A 478 14.15 17.80 15.71
C VAL A 478 15.40 18.36 16.39
N GLY A 479 15.42 18.39 17.73
CA GLY A 479 16.63 18.46 18.57
C GLY A 479 17.54 19.70 18.41
N ILE A 480 18.51 19.85 19.32
CA ILE A 480 19.51 20.94 19.28
C ILE A 480 20.45 20.75 18.08
N GLY A 481 20.32 21.60 17.06
CA GLY A 481 21.18 21.60 15.86
C GLY A 481 20.54 21.18 14.54
N LEU A 482 19.25 20.78 14.50
CA LEU A 482 18.62 20.24 13.28
C LEU A 482 17.17 20.73 13.08
N GLY A 483 16.98 22.05 13.01
CA GLY A 483 15.72 22.65 12.54
C GLY A 483 15.98 23.48 11.30
N TYR A 484 15.84 22.91 10.11
CA TYR A 484 15.97 23.65 8.85
C TYR A 484 14.67 23.55 8.08
N ASN A 485 13.58 23.91 8.75
CA ASN A 485 12.24 23.87 8.19
C ASN A 485 11.88 25.27 7.68
N LEU A 486 11.03 25.33 6.66
CA LEU A 486 10.46 26.58 6.19
C LEU A 486 8.95 26.53 6.30
N SER A 487 8.36 27.42 7.10
CA SER A 487 6.92 27.66 7.13
C SER A 487 6.61 29.03 6.52
N THR A 488 5.72 29.07 5.52
CA THR A 488 5.31 30.35 4.92
C THR A 488 4.58 31.29 5.88
N ASP A 489 4.05 30.78 6.99
CA ASP A 489 3.40 31.57 8.05
C ASP A 489 4.01 31.27 9.43
N SER A 490 3.50 31.93 10.48
CA SER A 490 3.99 31.79 11.86
C SER A 490 3.31 30.69 12.67
N SER A 491 2.40 29.90 12.07
CA SER A 491 1.50 29.02 12.83
C SER A 491 2.19 27.80 13.45
N CYS A 492 3.33 27.38 12.90
CA CYS A 492 4.08 26.22 13.36
C CYS A 492 4.98 26.48 14.57
N LEU A 493 5.22 27.75 14.95
CA LEU A 493 6.08 28.13 16.08
C LEU A 493 7.47 27.47 16.03
N LEU A 494 8.06 27.42 14.84
CA LEU A 494 9.39 26.89 14.60
C LEU A 494 10.44 27.68 15.37
N ALA A 495 11.32 26.97 16.07
CA ALA A 495 12.33 27.55 16.95
C ALA A 495 13.67 26.80 16.90
N GLY A 496 13.82 25.87 15.96
CA GLY A 496 15.06 25.14 15.73
C GLY A 496 16.10 25.95 14.95
N ILE A 497 17.35 25.50 15.01
CA ILE A 497 18.48 26.18 14.36
C ILE A 497 18.42 25.97 12.85
N GLY A 498 18.19 27.06 12.11
CA GLY A 498 18.04 27.06 10.65
C GLY A 498 16.59 27.23 10.19
N ASP A 499 15.63 27.26 11.12
CA ASP A 499 14.21 27.34 10.77
C ASP A 499 13.90 28.74 10.25
N MET A 500 13.08 28.78 9.21
CA MET A 500 12.49 29.98 8.67
C MET A 500 10.99 29.92 8.83
N GLN A 501 10.39 31.01 9.33
CA GLN A 501 8.95 31.12 9.38
C GLN A 501 8.48 32.52 9.04
N GLY A 502 7.29 32.60 8.45
CA GLY A 502 6.57 33.86 8.32
C GLY A 502 6.23 34.45 9.69
N THR A 503 5.66 35.65 9.64
CA THR A 503 5.09 36.35 10.79
C THR A 503 3.60 36.55 10.56
N PHE A 504 2.84 36.84 11.63
CA PHE A 504 1.43 37.19 11.50
C PHE A 504 1.16 38.39 10.56
N LEU A 505 2.13 39.30 10.41
CA LEU A 505 2.02 40.50 9.59
C LEU A 505 2.62 40.36 8.18
N SER A 506 3.43 39.33 7.95
CA SER A 506 4.13 39.12 6.69
C SER A 506 4.49 37.64 6.55
N ASN A 507 3.87 36.98 5.59
CA ASN A 507 4.20 35.62 5.20
C ASN A 507 5.46 35.59 4.31
N ILE A 508 6.15 34.46 4.32
CA ILE A 508 7.22 34.14 3.37
C ILE A 508 6.58 33.57 2.11
N ASP A 509 7.02 33.99 0.94
CA ASP A 509 6.72 33.30 -0.30
C ASP A 509 7.75 32.19 -0.54
N ALA A 510 7.29 30.94 -0.53
CA ALA A 510 8.14 29.77 -0.79
C ALA A 510 8.56 29.65 -2.27
N LYS A 511 7.91 30.37 -3.18
CA LYS A 511 8.14 30.32 -4.64
C LYS A 511 8.12 28.90 -5.17
N LEU A 512 6.99 28.24 -4.96
CA LEU A 512 6.72 26.89 -5.46
C LEU A 512 6.03 26.97 -6.81
N ALA A 513 6.56 26.23 -7.78
CA ALA A 513 5.83 25.92 -9.00
C ALA A 513 4.63 24.99 -8.70
N ALA A 514 3.73 24.84 -9.66
CA ALA A 514 2.59 23.93 -9.55
C ALA A 514 3.04 22.48 -9.30
N LEU A 515 2.16 21.67 -8.69
CA LEU A 515 2.38 20.23 -8.57
C LEU A 515 2.38 19.64 -9.97
N ALA A 516 3.51 19.08 -10.40
CA ALA A 516 3.70 18.63 -11.76
C ALA A 516 4.69 17.46 -11.83
N ASP A 517 4.76 16.85 -13.00
CA ASP A 517 5.81 15.89 -13.32
C ASP A 517 7.11 16.67 -13.59
N ASN A 518 7.95 16.79 -12.55
CA ASN A 518 9.25 17.44 -12.65
C ASN A 518 10.39 16.41 -12.78
N GLY A 519 10.06 15.23 -13.32
CA GLY A 519 10.92 14.03 -13.30
C GLY A 519 10.79 13.23 -12.00
N GLY A 520 11.35 12.03 -12.01
CA GLY A 520 11.24 11.09 -10.87
C GLY A 520 10.02 10.16 -10.94
N PRO A 521 9.77 9.38 -9.89
CA PRO A 521 8.69 8.40 -9.86
C PRO A 521 7.30 9.01 -9.60
N THR A 522 7.23 10.16 -8.94
CA THR A 522 5.98 10.78 -8.46
C THR A 522 6.00 12.31 -8.64
N LEU A 523 4.85 12.99 -8.46
CA LEU A 523 4.74 14.43 -8.72
C LEU A 523 5.38 15.25 -7.59
N THR A 524 5.96 16.39 -7.94
CA THR A 524 6.62 17.27 -6.96
C THR A 524 6.26 18.73 -7.18
N HIS A 525 6.50 19.58 -6.19
CA HIS A 525 6.56 21.03 -6.38
C HIS A 525 8.02 21.41 -6.65
N ALA A 526 8.31 21.90 -7.86
CA ALA A 526 9.63 22.46 -8.14
C ALA A 526 9.81 23.79 -7.38
N LEU A 527 11.04 24.05 -6.93
CA LEU A 527 11.43 25.37 -6.41
C LEU A 527 11.72 26.31 -7.58
N GLU A 528 11.15 27.51 -7.55
CA GLU A 528 11.51 28.55 -8.52
C GLU A 528 12.86 29.19 -8.14
N ALA A 529 13.50 29.82 -9.13
CA ALA A 529 14.73 30.57 -8.90
C ALA A 529 14.52 31.59 -7.77
N THR A 530 15.46 31.66 -6.83
CA THR A 530 15.41 32.52 -5.64
C THR A 530 14.37 32.13 -4.57
N SER A 531 13.86 30.90 -4.60
CA SER A 531 13.12 30.35 -3.47
C SER A 531 13.98 30.40 -2.19
N PRO A 532 13.40 30.82 -1.05
CA PRO A 532 14.10 30.79 0.24
C PRO A 532 14.41 29.37 0.72
N ALA A 533 13.81 28.34 0.12
CA ALA A 533 14.10 26.94 0.45
C ALA A 533 15.42 26.43 -0.17
N ILE A 534 15.99 27.17 -1.14
CA ILE A 534 17.20 26.77 -1.85
C ILE A 534 18.42 26.91 -0.93
N ASN A 535 19.22 25.86 -0.87
CA ASN A 535 20.43 25.71 -0.07
C ASN A 535 20.26 26.03 1.41
N ALA A 536 19.08 25.74 1.93
CA ALA A 536 18.66 26.18 3.25
C ALA A 536 18.44 25.01 4.23
N ALA A 537 18.64 23.77 3.82
CA ALA A 537 18.61 22.60 4.69
C ALA A 537 20.02 22.18 5.15
N ALA A 538 20.07 21.45 6.26
CA ALA A 538 21.28 20.72 6.63
C ALA A 538 21.32 19.36 5.95
N ALA A 539 22.51 18.98 5.48
CA ALA A 539 22.77 17.63 5.00
C ALA A 539 22.44 16.57 6.06
N ILE A 540 21.86 15.47 5.60
CA ILE A 540 21.49 14.32 6.42
C ILE A 540 22.27 13.11 5.92
N THR A 541 23.10 12.52 6.76
CA THR A 541 23.83 11.29 6.42
C THR A 541 22.87 10.20 5.96
N GLY A 542 23.17 9.58 4.83
CA GLY A 542 22.34 8.54 4.22
C GLY A 542 21.20 9.05 3.33
N LEU A 543 20.88 10.34 3.35
CA LEU A 543 19.87 10.94 2.48
C LEU A 543 20.52 11.80 1.39
N THR A 544 20.92 11.16 0.30
CA THR A 544 21.75 11.77 -0.75
C THR A 544 20.97 12.23 -1.97
N THR A 545 19.67 11.98 -2.04
CA THR A 545 18.82 12.37 -3.17
C THR A 545 17.51 12.98 -2.69
N ASP A 546 16.83 13.72 -3.58
CA ASP A 546 15.46 14.21 -3.39
C ASP A 546 14.41 13.16 -3.85
N GLN A 547 13.12 13.52 -3.82
CA GLN A 547 12.02 12.64 -4.24
C GLN A 547 12.16 12.09 -5.67
N ARG A 548 12.90 12.79 -6.53
CA ARG A 548 13.05 12.44 -7.94
C ARG A 548 14.29 11.58 -8.20
N GLY A 549 15.13 11.40 -7.18
CA GLY A 549 16.45 10.81 -7.31
C GLY A 549 17.54 11.81 -7.73
N VAL A 550 17.27 13.11 -7.72
CA VAL A 550 18.31 14.14 -7.97
C VAL A 550 19.20 14.24 -6.75
N ALA A 551 20.52 14.24 -6.94
CA ALA A 551 21.49 14.30 -5.86
C ALA A 551 21.36 15.61 -5.07
N ARG A 552 21.32 15.49 -3.75
CA ARG A 552 21.39 16.62 -2.82
C ARG A 552 22.83 17.09 -2.71
N ASP A 553 23.05 18.40 -2.75
CA ASP A 553 24.38 18.95 -2.63
C ASP A 553 24.82 19.10 -1.15
N ALA A 554 25.94 19.79 -0.90
CA ALA A 554 26.48 19.95 0.45
C ALA A 554 25.60 20.84 1.36
N SER A 555 24.74 21.66 0.76
CA SER A 555 23.73 22.49 1.41
C SER A 555 22.39 22.18 0.75
N PRO A 556 21.73 21.07 1.09
CA PRO A 556 20.51 20.66 0.39
C PRO A 556 19.38 21.68 0.51
N ASP A 557 18.35 21.48 -0.30
CA ASP A 557 17.13 22.28 -0.24
C ASP A 557 16.14 21.78 0.82
N ILE A 558 15.39 22.73 1.39
CA ILE A 558 14.26 22.43 2.26
C ILE A 558 13.11 21.87 1.41
N GLY A 559 12.53 20.76 1.86
CA GLY A 559 11.44 20.07 1.19
C GLY A 559 11.90 18.91 0.33
N ALA A 560 10.95 18.38 -0.45
CA ALA A 560 11.11 17.13 -1.20
C ALA A 560 11.82 17.28 -2.56
N TYR A 561 12.24 18.49 -2.92
CA TYR A 561 12.79 18.84 -4.22
C TYR A 561 14.15 19.52 -4.06
N GLU A 562 15.13 19.10 -4.86
CA GLU A 562 16.44 19.74 -4.98
C GLU A 562 16.53 20.59 -6.25
N TYR A 563 16.71 21.89 -6.09
CA TYR A 563 16.91 22.85 -7.15
C TYR A 563 18.28 22.62 -7.81
N THR A 564 18.24 22.52 -9.13
CA THR A 564 19.44 22.43 -9.95
C THR A 564 19.32 23.46 -11.06
N THR A 565 20.43 24.14 -11.37
CA THR A 565 20.50 25.11 -12.48
C THR A 565 20.63 24.43 -13.85
N ALA A 566 20.94 23.13 -13.85
CA ALA A 566 20.90 22.27 -15.02
C ALA A 566 19.55 21.52 -15.05
N PRO A 567 18.97 21.22 -16.23
CA PRO A 567 17.77 20.40 -16.29
C PRO A 567 18.04 19.07 -15.57
N ALA A 568 17.09 18.67 -14.71
CA ALA A 568 17.16 17.39 -14.01
C ALA A 568 17.45 16.28 -15.04
N PRO A 569 18.31 15.30 -14.71
CA PRO A 569 18.43 14.12 -15.56
C PRO A 569 17.01 13.62 -15.81
N VAL A 570 16.61 13.48 -17.08
CA VAL A 570 15.38 12.78 -17.42
C VAL A 570 15.63 11.35 -17.02
N VAL A 571 15.38 11.02 -15.76
CA VAL A 571 15.25 9.63 -15.33
C VAL A 571 13.96 9.20 -16.01
N PRO A 572 14.03 8.32 -17.02
CA PRO A 572 12.82 7.84 -17.69
C PRO A 572 11.89 7.30 -16.62
N LYS A 573 10.57 7.44 -16.82
CA LYS A 573 9.48 6.95 -15.94
C LYS A 573 9.47 5.41 -15.92
N SER A 574 10.56 4.88 -15.40
CA SER A 574 11.11 3.54 -15.59
C SER A 574 12.26 3.44 -14.58
N SER A 575 11.90 3.56 -13.30
CA SER A 575 12.46 2.83 -12.19
C SER A 575 13.97 2.89 -11.89
N SER A 576 14.28 3.12 -10.62
CA SER A 576 15.54 2.80 -9.94
C SER A 576 15.91 1.29 -9.96
N LYS A 577 15.40 0.50 -10.91
CA LYS A 577 15.54 -0.95 -11.03
C LYS A 577 16.94 -1.34 -11.49
N CYS A 578 17.51 -2.35 -10.86
CA CYS A 578 18.42 -3.25 -11.56
C CYS A 578 17.56 -4.18 -12.41
N PHE A 579 17.10 -3.77 -13.60
CA PHE A 579 16.12 -4.51 -14.41
C PHE A 579 16.40 -6.00 -14.55
N ILE A 580 17.64 -6.39 -14.86
CA ILE A 580 18.02 -7.81 -14.99
C ILE A 580 17.98 -8.53 -13.64
N ALA A 581 18.43 -7.88 -12.56
CA ALA A 581 18.42 -8.47 -11.23
C ALA A 581 16.98 -8.55 -10.68
N THR A 582 16.18 -7.51 -10.81
CA THR A 582 14.75 -7.50 -10.47
C THR A 582 13.97 -8.50 -11.33
N ALA A 583 14.28 -8.64 -12.62
CA ALA A 583 13.71 -9.68 -13.47
C ALA A 583 14.06 -11.07 -12.94
N ALA A 584 15.33 -11.32 -12.59
CA ALA A 584 15.77 -12.62 -12.09
C ALA A 584 15.21 -12.92 -10.70
N TYR A 585 15.29 -12.00 -9.74
CA TYR A 585 14.98 -12.18 -8.32
C TYR A 585 13.54 -11.81 -7.95
N GLY A 586 12.78 -11.19 -8.86
CA GLY A 586 11.35 -10.91 -8.72
C GLY A 586 11.01 -9.57 -8.09
N THR A 587 11.89 -8.99 -7.26
CA THR A 587 11.65 -7.68 -6.62
C THR A 587 12.93 -6.88 -6.46
N PRO A 588 12.88 -5.53 -6.53
CA PRO A 588 14.00 -4.67 -6.19
C PRO A 588 14.42 -4.75 -4.71
N MET A 589 13.60 -5.38 -3.86
CA MET A 589 13.80 -5.53 -2.41
C MET A 589 14.34 -6.89 -1.98
N GLN A 590 14.55 -7.83 -2.91
CA GLN A 590 15.33 -9.03 -2.57
C GLN A 590 16.70 -8.61 -2.08
N ASP A 591 17.20 -9.27 -1.03
CA ASP A 591 18.47 -8.90 -0.41
C ASP A 591 19.60 -8.82 -1.45
N GLU A 592 19.67 -9.76 -2.38
CA GLU A 592 20.64 -9.76 -3.48
C GLU A 592 20.52 -8.54 -4.38
N VAL A 593 19.31 -8.08 -4.67
CA VAL A 593 19.06 -6.90 -5.51
C VAL A 593 19.39 -5.62 -4.74
N ARG A 594 19.13 -5.60 -3.43
CA ARG A 594 19.51 -4.49 -2.54
C ARG A 594 21.02 -4.31 -2.46
N TYR A 595 21.79 -5.38 -2.31
CA TYR A 595 23.26 -5.31 -2.36
C TYR A 595 23.77 -4.82 -3.72
N LEU A 596 23.17 -5.27 -4.84
CA LEU A 596 23.54 -4.79 -6.18
C LEU A 596 23.20 -3.31 -6.39
N ARG A 597 22.04 -2.85 -5.88
CA ARG A 597 21.63 -1.44 -5.91
C ARG A 597 22.56 -0.59 -5.03
N ALA A 598 22.86 -1.03 -3.83
CA ALA A 598 23.81 -0.35 -2.93
C ALA A 598 25.20 -0.26 -3.58
N PHE A 599 25.64 -1.31 -4.27
CA PHE A 599 26.90 -1.29 -5.00
C PHE A 599 26.88 -0.30 -6.17
N ARG A 600 25.79 -0.28 -6.96
CA ARG A 600 25.59 0.72 -8.01
C ARG A 600 25.67 2.13 -7.44
N ASP A 601 24.98 2.37 -6.33
CA ASP A 601 24.83 3.71 -5.76
C ASP A 601 26.12 4.19 -5.08
N GLN A 602 26.81 3.30 -4.36
CA GLN A 602 28.02 3.62 -3.60
C GLN A 602 29.29 3.66 -4.48
N TYR A 603 29.36 2.86 -5.54
CA TYR A 603 30.59 2.69 -6.33
C TYR A 603 30.46 3.05 -7.81
N LEU A 604 29.34 2.76 -8.47
CA LEU A 604 29.20 3.03 -9.91
C LEU A 604 28.76 4.46 -10.20
N LEU A 605 27.80 5.00 -9.44
CA LEU A 605 27.27 6.34 -9.69
C LEU A 605 28.19 7.47 -9.21
N THR A 606 29.21 7.14 -8.39
CA THR A 606 30.14 8.11 -7.81
C THR A 606 31.23 8.58 -8.77
N ASN A 607 31.35 8.00 -9.97
CA ASN A 607 32.35 8.41 -10.98
C ASN A 607 31.80 8.36 -12.43
N ASP A 608 32.43 9.12 -13.33
CA ASP A 608 31.95 9.29 -14.71
C ASP A 608 31.92 7.98 -15.53
N LEU A 609 32.91 7.11 -15.32
CA LEU A 609 32.98 5.84 -16.02
C LEU A 609 31.84 4.91 -15.58
N GLY A 610 31.62 4.80 -14.27
CA GLY A 610 30.54 4.01 -13.70
C GLY A 610 29.16 4.56 -14.09
N ARG A 611 28.97 5.89 -14.16
CA ARG A 611 27.73 6.50 -14.68
C ARG A 611 27.45 6.08 -16.13
N LYS A 612 28.46 6.09 -17.02
CA LYS A 612 28.30 5.61 -18.41
C LYS A 612 27.98 4.12 -18.50
N VAL A 613 28.57 3.30 -17.62
CA VAL A 613 28.26 1.87 -17.54
C VAL A 613 26.81 1.66 -17.09
N VAL A 614 26.37 2.42 -16.09
CA VAL A 614 25.01 2.37 -15.59
C VAL A 614 24.02 2.86 -16.65
N GLU A 615 24.32 3.96 -17.35
CA GLU A 615 23.52 4.47 -18.46
C GLU A 615 23.36 3.44 -19.60
N LEU A 616 24.46 2.78 -19.99
CA LEU A 616 24.41 1.70 -20.96
C LEU A 616 23.56 0.53 -20.44
N TYR A 617 23.70 0.17 -19.18
CA TYR A 617 22.84 -0.83 -18.54
C TYR A 617 21.37 -0.42 -18.63
N TYR A 618 20.99 0.80 -18.24
CA TYR A 618 19.61 1.30 -18.32
C TYR A 618 19.08 1.35 -19.76
N THR A 619 19.94 1.53 -20.75
CA THR A 619 19.55 1.56 -22.17
C THR A 619 19.34 0.16 -22.75
N VAL A 620 20.16 -0.81 -22.34
CA VAL A 620 20.18 -2.16 -22.95
C VAL A 620 19.37 -3.17 -22.15
N SER A 621 19.30 -3.00 -20.83
CA SER A 621 18.74 -4.01 -19.94
C SER A 621 17.21 -4.11 -19.88
N PRO A 622 16.38 -3.09 -20.17
CA PRO A 622 14.92 -3.26 -20.16
C PRO A 622 14.41 -4.38 -21.08
N PRO A 623 14.70 -4.40 -22.41
CA PRO A 623 14.22 -5.47 -23.29
C PRO A 623 14.81 -6.84 -22.93
N VAL A 624 16.04 -6.87 -22.43
CA VAL A 624 16.68 -8.11 -21.94
C VAL A 624 15.98 -8.60 -20.67
N ALA A 625 15.60 -7.70 -19.77
CA ALA A 625 14.91 -8.02 -18.54
C ALA A 625 13.46 -8.43 -18.78
N ASP A 626 12.79 -7.85 -19.79
CA ASP A 626 11.46 -8.27 -20.25
C ASP A 626 11.54 -9.72 -20.74
N TYR A 627 12.51 -10.03 -21.61
CA TYR A 627 12.75 -11.40 -22.07
C TYR A 627 13.11 -12.35 -20.92
N ILE A 628 13.92 -11.94 -19.94
CA ILE A 628 14.24 -12.75 -18.76
C ILE A 628 13.00 -13.02 -17.91
N ARG A 629 12.09 -12.05 -17.76
CA ARG A 629 10.85 -12.23 -16.96
C ARG A 629 9.95 -13.31 -17.54
N GLU A 630 9.96 -13.48 -18.85
CA GLU A 630 9.18 -14.50 -19.57
C GLU A 630 9.80 -15.91 -19.53
N HIS A 631 11.03 -16.08 -19.01
CA HIS A 631 11.77 -17.35 -19.12
C HIS A 631 12.41 -17.81 -17.79
N ASP A 632 11.78 -18.73 -17.08
CA ASP A 632 12.24 -19.19 -15.74
C ASP A 632 13.61 -19.87 -15.72
N THR A 633 13.93 -20.64 -16.76
CA THR A 633 15.27 -21.23 -16.93
C THR A 633 16.32 -20.13 -17.05
N LEU A 634 16.01 -19.04 -17.77
CA LEU A 634 16.90 -17.90 -17.92
C LEU A 634 17.02 -17.12 -16.62
N ARG A 635 15.94 -16.97 -15.83
CA ARG A 635 16.00 -16.37 -14.48
C ARG A 635 16.95 -17.14 -13.57
N SER A 636 16.86 -18.48 -13.57
CA SER A 636 17.75 -19.34 -12.77
C SER A 636 19.21 -19.24 -13.21
N VAL A 637 19.46 -19.20 -14.52
CA VAL A 637 20.79 -18.98 -15.10
C VAL A 637 21.33 -17.60 -14.71
N VAL A 638 20.50 -16.57 -14.78
CA VAL A 638 20.87 -15.19 -14.43
C VAL A 638 21.15 -15.06 -12.92
N ARG A 639 20.34 -15.66 -12.04
CA ARG A 639 20.63 -15.71 -10.59
C ARG A 639 21.97 -16.38 -10.33
N THR A 640 22.23 -17.51 -10.99
CA THR A 640 23.51 -18.23 -10.87
C THR A 640 24.69 -17.39 -11.37
N GLY A 641 24.50 -16.67 -12.49
CA GLY A 641 25.52 -15.77 -13.06
C GLY A 641 25.76 -14.51 -12.23
N LEU A 642 24.73 -13.98 -11.55
CA LEU A 642 24.82 -12.81 -10.69
C LEU A 642 25.40 -13.12 -9.31
N ARG A 643 25.35 -14.38 -8.84
CA ARG A 643 25.83 -14.78 -7.51
C ARG A 643 27.23 -14.26 -7.14
N PRO A 644 28.27 -14.37 -7.99
CA PRO A 644 29.58 -13.82 -7.66
C PRO A 644 29.57 -12.30 -7.47
N LEU A 645 28.80 -11.59 -8.30
CA LEU A 645 28.67 -10.14 -8.22
C LEU A 645 27.87 -9.71 -6.97
N VAL A 646 26.83 -10.47 -6.62
CA VAL A 646 26.04 -10.26 -5.40
C VAL A 646 26.91 -10.45 -4.16
N GLU A 647 27.70 -11.53 -4.09
CA GLU A 647 28.54 -11.81 -2.93
C GLU A 647 29.69 -10.81 -2.81
N MET A 648 30.27 -10.39 -3.95
CA MET A 648 31.23 -9.29 -3.99
C MET A 648 30.59 -7.98 -3.50
N SER A 649 29.37 -7.67 -3.96
CA SER A 649 28.64 -6.47 -3.54
C SER A 649 28.37 -6.51 -2.03
N ARG A 650 27.93 -7.65 -1.51
CA ARG A 650 27.68 -7.88 -0.08
C ARG A 650 28.92 -7.63 0.79
N GLN A 651 30.11 -7.96 0.29
CA GLN A 651 31.36 -7.72 1.02
C GLN A 651 31.85 -6.27 0.95
N LEU A 652 31.46 -5.54 -0.11
CA LEU A 652 31.95 -4.17 -0.37
C LEU A 652 31.00 -3.09 0.14
N THR A 653 29.69 -3.30 0.08
CA THR A 653 28.69 -2.28 0.45
C THR A 653 28.54 -2.16 1.95
N SER A 654 28.37 -0.93 2.47
CA SER A 654 28.11 -0.72 3.89
C SER A 654 26.67 -1.11 4.26
N ALA A 655 26.44 -1.49 5.52
CA ALA A 655 25.11 -1.77 6.04
C ALA A 655 24.16 -0.57 5.86
N GLU A 656 24.68 0.66 6.01
CA GLU A 656 23.95 1.92 5.79
C GLU A 656 23.54 2.10 4.32
N ALA A 657 24.41 1.77 3.37
CA ALA A 657 24.10 1.86 1.95
C ALA A 657 23.04 0.84 1.53
N VAL A 658 23.04 -0.35 2.14
CA VAL A 658 22.04 -1.40 1.90
C VAL A 658 20.71 -1.04 2.58
N ASP A 659 20.73 -0.36 3.72
CA ASP A 659 19.55 0.17 4.40
C ASP A 659 18.89 1.30 3.59
N ALA A 660 19.68 2.16 2.95
CA ALA A 660 19.21 3.20 2.04
C ALA A 660 18.58 2.66 0.73
N THR A 661 18.64 1.35 0.48
CA THR A 661 17.96 0.70 -0.66
C THR A 661 16.66 -0.02 -0.27
N LYS A 662 16.31 -0.04 1.02
CA LYS A 662 14.96 -0.36 1.52
C LYS A 662 14.02 0.78 1.16
#